data_AF-A0AAN8AHY3-F1
#
_entry.id   AF-A0AAN8AHY3-F1
#
_cell.length_a   1.000
_cell.length_b   1.000
_cell.length_c   1.000
_cell.angle_alpha   90.00
_cell.angle_beta   90.00
_cell.angle_gamma   90.00
#
_symmetry.space_group_name_H-M   'P 1'
#
loop_
_entity.id
_entity.type
_entity.pdbx_description
1 polymer ?
#
loop_
_entity_poly.entity_id
_entity_poly.type
_entity_poly.pdbx_seq_one_letter_code
_entity_poly.pdbx_strand_id
1 'polypeptide(L)'
;MLSRRCLLLSLMLSLMLLINTVHSWRACTDLLPLDLLERALPRPGQAPPPQVQIVQSKGSRGLRLAGAMATALSFSASQIFSNCDFFPAEFSLVATVQTPRLRQKRNEYIFSLVEEASDSLVLGLRVSENRLHLLVSGANPEGRSRISFKDVGLDDNRWHTVVLAVTGPYVTLTVDCGLPLELKQVQSFPSSLSTRDSRFFIGSRKRLRGRFSGLLRQLVLLPGSDATSRLCPTSDPRLAELSVPRVLKAPLIQPDQLAPEFPYEAEARVTLGTRPLCSEPELGQLWLNAQSRGFFICDGVRWRTLLHHQERLDYVEDYQDLYTSSETFDVEVFSVPSEGLFMAAANRDSRPGSGLYKWRNGSFTLYQNISTQEARAWKHFSIDGKVFLVVANSREVEPELSVIYRWHQRRRRFLRHQTLETHSALDWESFSIHNHSFLVVANHRRARDSNHNIHSVIYRWNPNTQLFEVNQTLSTSGAYDWEFFSVGPYHFLAVANTFDGRTTAISSTVYVWLSGSFQIFQSIPTLGATDWETFQIDGRFFLAVANSQKVCERGPSLYSINSTVYELNTLTHSFIRFQDILTHSAVDWEFFTVGEEKFLVVANSHDGSSYSLNSVLYRWQGYEGFVPVHSLPTFGCRDWEHFSTDEGSFLVYSSATSRLSKVFKLRTF
;
A
#
# COMPACT_ATOMS: atom_id res chain seq x y z
N MET A 1 19.40 58.02 15.33
CA MET A 1 18.59 57.32 14.30
C MET A 1 18.47 55.80 14.48
N LEU A 2 19.34 55.11 15.25
CA LEU A 2 19.22 53.67 15.48
C LEU A 2 18.10 53.26 16.46
N SER A 3 17.78 54.09 17.46
CA SER A 3 16.77 53.75 18.49
C SER A 3 15.33 53.70 17.93
N ARG A 4 14.98 54.55 16.95
CA ARG A 4 13.64 54.54 16.32
C ARG A 4 13.40 53.32 15.41
N ARG A 5 14.46 52.74 14.83
CA ARG A 5 14.33 51.53 13.98
C ARG A 5 14.10 50.25 14.79
N CYS A 6 14.65 50.15 15.99
CA CYS A 6 14.40 49.01 16.87
C CYS A 6 12.97 49.00 17.44
N LEU A 7 12.41 50.16 17.75
CA LEU A 7 11.02 50.27 18.21
C LEU A 7 10.01 49.85 17.13
N LEU A 8 10.22 50.27 15.87
CA LEU A 8 9.40 49.84 14.74
C LEU A 8 9.52 48.33 14.44
N LEU A 9 10.71 47.74 14.58
CA LEU A 9 10.90 46.29 14.43
C LEU A 9 10.21 45.50 15.55
N SER A 10 10.26 45.99 16.80
CA SER A 10 9.58 45.33 17.92
C SER A 10 8.06 45.46 17.81
N LEU A 11 7.56 46.59 17.32
CA LEU A 11 6.13 46.80 17.08
C LEU A 11 5.64 45.89 15.95
N MET A 12 6.42 45.74 14.87
CA MET A 12 6.14 44.82 13.76
C MET A 12 6.23 43.34 14.19
N LEU A 13 7.20 42.97 15.04
CA LEU A 13 7.25 41.61 15.61
C LEU A 13 6.06 41.35 16.54
N SER A 14 5.66 42.32 17.38
CA SER A 14 4.49 42.18 18.24
C SER A 14 3.19 42.12 17.43
N LEU A 15 3.09 42.85 16.32
CA LEU A 15 1.94 42.80 15.41
C LEU A 15 1.92 41.45 14.66
N MET A 16 3.07 40.91 14.26
CA MET A 16 3.19 39.57 13.65
C MET A 16 2.92 38.44 14.64
N LEU A 17 3.24 38.62 15.92
CA LEU A 17 2.88 37.68 17.01
C LEU A 17 1.40 37.75 17.40
N LEU A 18 0.74 38.91 17.22
CA LEU A 18 -0.72 39.07 17.38
C LEU A 18 -1.54 38.60 16.17
N ILE A 19 -0.91 38.43 14.99
CA ILE A 19 -1.56 37.88 13.78
C ILE A 19 -1.61 36.34 13.78
N ASN A 20 -0.82 35.66 14.64
CA ASN A 20 -0.82 34.20 14.76
C ASN A 20 -1.84 33.62 15.75
N THR A 21 -2.80 34.43 16.22
CA THR A 21 -3.99 33.94 16.96
C THR A 21 -5.27 34.43 16.31
N VAL A 22 -5.39 34.30 14.99
CA VAL A 22 -6.71 34.22 14.36
C VAL A 22 -7.04 32.73 14.27
N HIS A 23 -7.83 32.21 15.22
CA HIS A 23 -8.51 30.92 15.05
C HIS A 23 -9.31 31.02 13.75
N SER A 24 -8.80 30.40 12.67
CA SER A 24 -9.50 30.39 11.40
C SER A 24 -10.78 29.56 11.58
N TRP A 25 -11.92 30.24 11.58
CA TRP A 25 -13.25 29.66 11.61
C TRP A 25 -13.45 28.83 10.33
N ARG A 26 -13.18 27.52 10.40
CA ARG A 26 -13.29 26.59 9.26
C ARG A 26 -14.39 25.55 9.53
N ALA A 27 -15.28 25.38 8.55
CA ALA A 27 -16.19 24.24 8.51
C ALA A 27 -15.40 22.96 8.17
N CYS A 28 -15.80 21.83 8.75
CA CYS A 28 -15.13 20.56 8.57
C CYS A 28 -15.44 19.92 7.20
N THR A 29 -14.95 20.48 6.09
CA THR A 29 -15.31 20.04 4.72
C THR A 29 -14.34 19.02 4.10
N ASP A 30 -13.12 18.89 4.63
CA ASP A 30 -12.06 18.00 4.10
C ASP A 30 -11.75 16.84 5.07
N LEU A 31 -12.77 16.04 5.43
CA LEU A 31 -12.57 14.88 6.32
C LEU A 31 -12.85 13.56 5.60
N LEU A 32 -11.97 12.58 5.80
CA LEU A 32 -12.18 11.17 5.46
C LEU A 32 -13.47 10.63 6.12
N PRO A 33 -14.07 9.51 5.65
CA PRO A 33 -15.21 8.90 6.32
C PRO A 33 -14.91 8.63 7.80
N LEU A 34 -15.69 9.25 8.69
CA LEU A 34 -15.53 9.16 10.15
C LEU A 34 -16.41 8.03 10.69
N ASP A 35 -15.81 6.92 11.10
CA ASP A 35 -16.52 5.81 11.75
C ASP A 35 -16.89 6.17 13.20
N LEU A 36 -18.10 6.67 13.37
CA LEU A 36 -18.62 7.08 14.68
C LEU A 36 -18.82 5.88 15.61
N LEU A 37 -18.99 4.68 15.06
CA LEU A 37 -19.21 3.45 15.83
C LEU A 37 -17.89 2.93 16.40
N GLU A 38 -16.84 2.87 15.58
CA GLU A 38 -15.48 2.51 16.02
C GLU A 38 -14.96 3.53 17.04
N ARG A 39 -15.22 4.84 16.83
CA ARG A 39 -14.76 5.88 17.76
C ARG A 39 -15.39 5.79 19.16
N ALA A 40 -16.59 5.23 19.24
CA ALA A 40 -17.29 5.04 20.50
C ALA A 40 -16.86 3.75 21.23
N LEU A 41 -16.18 2.82 20.56
CA LEU A 41 -15.68 1.58 21.14
C LEU A 41 -14.30 1.77 21.80
N PRO A 42 -13.97 0.97 22.83
CA PRO A 42 -12.65 0.99 23.45
C PRO A 42 -11.55 0.50 22.49
N ARG A 43 -10.30 0.90 22.76
CA ARG A 43 -9.15 0.58 21.91
C ARG A 43 -8.92 -0.94 21.80
N PRO A 44 -8.29 -1.43 20.71
CA PRO A 44 -7.93 -2.84 20.56
C PRO A 44 -7.15 -3.36 21.78
N GLY A 45 -7.56 -4.50 22.34
CA GLY A 45 -6.96 -5.09 23.55
C GLY A 45 -7.69 -4.81 24.87
N GLN A 46 -8.70 -3.93 24.88
CA GLN A 46 -9.60 -3.76 26.02
C GLN A 46 -10.93 -4.50 25.79
N ALA A 47 -11.45 -5.16 26.83
CA ALA A 47 -12.75 -5.81 26.75
C ALA A 47 -13.85 -4.79 26.38
N PRO A 48 -14.80 -5.14 25.49
CA PRO A 48 -15.89 -4.25 25.14
C PRO A 48 -16.67 -3.86 26.41
N PRO A 49 -17.22 -2.63 26.48
CA PRO A 49 -17.92 -2.18 27.67
C PRO A 49 -19.08 -3.15 27.97
N PRO A 50 -19.42 -3.44 29.24
CA PRO A 50 -20.47 -4.40 29.60
C PRO A 50 -21.87 -4.06 29.06
N GLN A 51 -22.03 -2.89 28.43
CA GLN A 51 -23.24 -2.35 27.83
C GLN A 51 -23.37 -2.64 26.33
N VAL A 52 -22.38 -3.31 25.74
CA VAL A 52 -22.33 -3.61 24.30
C VAL A 52 -22.15 -5.11 24.13
N GLN A 53 -23.06 -5.74 23.39
CA GLN A 53 -23.00 -7.15 23.04
C GLN A 53 -22.82 -7.28 21.54
N ILE A 54 -21.88 -8.11 21.10
CA ILE A 54 -21.73 -8.45 19.68
C ILE A 54 -22.71 -9.59 19.39
N VAL A 55 -23.55 -9.41 18.37
CA VAL A 55 -24.57 -10.38 17.99
C VAL A 55 -24.40 -10.75 16.53
N GLN A 56 -24.35 -12.05 16.27
CA GLN A 56 -24.41 -12.63 14.93
C GLN A 56 -25.89 -12.73 14.49
N SER A 57 -26.21 -12.23 13.30
CA SER A 57 -27.55 -12.26 12.73
C SER A 57 -27.48 -12.42 11.21
N LYS A 58 -28.03 -13.54 10.70
CA LYS A 58 -28.07 -13.88 9.26
C LYS A 58 -26.73 -13.70 8.54
N GLY A 59 -25.65 -14.26 9.10
CA GLY A 59 -24.31 -14.24 8.47
C GLY A 59 -23.46 -13.00 8.77
N SER A 60 -24.04 -11.93 9.31
CA SER A 60 -23.33 -10.70 9.66
C SER A 60 -23.42 -10.36 11.14
N ARG A 61 -22.45 -9.58 11.64
CA ARG A 61 -22.43 -9.12 13.04
C ARG A 61 -22.82 -7.66 13.16
N GLY A 62 -23.46 -7.35 14.28
CA GLY A 62 -23.61 -5.99 14.75
C GLY A 62 -23.59 -5.89 16.27
N LEU A 63 -23.51 -4.66 16.73
CA LEU A 63 -23.54 -4.30 18.13
C LEU A 63 -24.98 -4.13 18.59
N ARG A 64 -25.34 -4.86 19.64
CA ARG A 64 -26.53 -4.64 20.44
C ARG A 64 -26.15 -3.83 21.66
N LEU A 65 -26.88 -2.75 21.91
CA LEU A 65 -26.70 -1.94 23.10
C LEU A 65 -27.51 -2.55 24.24
N ALA A 66 -26.86 -3.36 25.09
CA ALA A 66 -27.44 -4.11 26.19
C ALA A 66 -27.27 -3.40 27.56
N GLY A 67 -27.99 -3.85 28.58
CA GLY A 67 -27.76 -3.47 29.99
C GLY A 67 -28.70 -2.41 30.56
N ALA A 68 -29.09 -2.60 31.83
CA ALA A 68 -29.87 -1.69 32.68
C ALA A 68 -29.03 -0.57 33.34
N MET A 69 -27.74 -0.46 32.98
CA MET A 69 -26.80 0.52 33.52
C MET A 69 -26.95 1.89 32.83
N ALA A 70 -26.74 2.96 33.60
CA ALA A 70 -27.14 4.33 33.27
C ALA A 70 -26.23 5.08 32.26
N THR A 71 -25.06 4.56 31.89
CA THR A 71 -24.14 5.27 31.00
C THR A 71 -24.39 4.91 29.53
N ALA A 72 -24.35 5.93 28.67
CA ALA A 72 -24.58 5.78 27.24
C ALA A 72 -23.26 5.71 26.47
N LEU A 73 -23.19 4.87 25.44
CA LEU A 73 -22.04 4.76 24.55
C LEU A 73 -21.80 6.10 23.86
N SER A 74 -20.68 6.77 24.16
CA SER A 74 -20.45 8.16 23.76
C SER A 74 -18.99 8.56 23.71
N PHE A 75 -18.69 9.59 22.92
CA PHE A 75 -17.36 10.21 22.83
C PHE A 75 -17.47 11.71 22.52
N SER A 76 -16.44 12.48 22.88
CA SER A 76 -16.45 13.94 22.68
C SER A 76 -16.27 14.28 21.20
N ALA A 77 -17.02 15.28 20.70
CA ALA A 77 -16.95 15.71 19.31
C ALA A 77 -15.54 16.22 18.92
N SER A 78 -14.78 16.76 19.87
CA SER A 78 -13.38 17.20 19.67
C SER A 78 -12.42 16.06 19.29
N GLN A 79 -12.81 14.80 19.50
CA GLN A 79 -12.02 13.64 19.06
C GLN A 79 -12.04 13.43 17.55
N ILE A 80 -13.00 14.02 16.84
CA ILE A 80 -13.14 13.93 15.37
C ILE A 80 -13.16 15.32 14.70
N PHE A 81 -13.56 16.36 15.42
CA PHE A 81 -13.48 17.76 15.00
C PHE A 81 -12.38 18.47 15.80
N SER A 82 -11.12 18.14 15.53
CA SER A 82 -9.97 18.68 16.27
C SER A 82 -9.50 20.04 15.75
N ASN A 83 -9.71 20.32 14.46
CA ASN A 83 -9.19 21.51 13.77
C ASN A 83 -10.31 22.39 13.18
N CYS A 84 -11.56 22.12 13.55
CA CYS A 84 -12.73 22.81 13.03
C CYS A 84 -13.84 22.79 14.09
N ASP A 85 -14.60 23.88 14.14
CA ASP A 85 -15.59 24.10 15.20
C ASP A 85 -17.03 23.86 14.74
N PHE A 86 -17.27 23.78 13.42
CA PHE A 86 -18.61 23.68 12.84
C PHE A 86 -18.82 22.36 12.10
N PHE A 87 -20.01 21.79 12.28
CA PHE A 87 -20.45 20.60 11.56
C PHE A 87 -20.52 20.89 10.05
N PRO A 88 -20.14 19.94 9.18
CA PRO A 88 -20.18 20.15 7.74
C PRO A 88 -21.58 20.49 7.23
N ALA A 89 -21.67 21.49 6.34
CA ALA A 89 -22.93 21.89 5.71
C ALA A 89 -23.41 20.88 4.64
N GLU A 90 -22.49 20.11 4.08
CA GLU A 90 -22.78 19.03 3.13
C GLU A 90 -22.12 17.76 3.63
N PHE A 91 -22.87 16.65 3.69
CA PHE A 91 -22.38 15.40 4.25
C PHE A 91 -23.28 14.22 3.89
N SER A 92 -22.75 13.01 4.04
CA SER A 92 -23.52 11.77 4.06
C SER A 92 -23.43 11.08 5.42
N LEU A 93 -24.57 10.57 5.90
CA LEU A 93 -24.64 9.63 7.02
C LEU A 93 -24.92 8.24 6.46
N VAL A 94 -23.99 7.32 6.68
CA VAL A 94 -24.13 5.92 6.28
C VAL A 94 -24.37 5.08 7.52
N ALA A 95 -25.44 4.30 7.54
CA ALA A 95 -25.71 3.37 8.64
C ALA A 95 -26.15 2.00 8.11
N THR A 96 -25.57 0.93 8.66
CA THR A 96 -26.05 -0.44 8.41
C THR A 96 -26.67 -0.97 9.69
N VAL A 97 -27.98 -1.19 9.64
CA VAL A 97 -28.80 -1.48 10.82
C VAL A 97 -29.71 -2.67 10.60
N GLN A 98 -30.01 -3.39 11.67
CA GLN A 98 -31.11 -4.35 11.73
C GLN A 98 -32.07 -3.91 12.81
N THR A 99 -33.24 -3.40 12.41
CA THR A 99 -34.21 -2.83 13.35
C THR A 99 -35.38 -3.81 13.56
N PRO A 100 -35.71 -4.17 14.80
CA PRO A 100 -36.91 -4.97 15.07
C PRO A 100 -38.16 -4.13 14.77
N ARG A 101 -39.29 -4.80 14.55
CA ARG A 101 -40.56 -4.13 14.29
C ARG A 101 -40.93 -3.18 15.44
N LEU A 102 -41.00 -1.88 15.14
CA LEU A 102 -41.23 -0.85 16.15
C LEU A 102 -42.74 -0.70 16.43
N ARG A 103 -43.11 -0.52 17.70
CA ARG A 103 -44.50 -0.22 18.08
C ARG A 103 -44.85 1.22 17.74
N GLN A 104 -46.12 1.47 17.41
CA GLN A 104 -46.66 2.83 17.22
C GLN A 104 -46.25 3.78 18.34
N LYS A 105 -45.84 5.00 17.97
CA LYS A 105 -45.37 6.09 18.84
C LYS A 105 -44.02 5.88 19.54
N ARG A 106 -43.29 4.78 19.28
CA ARG A 106 -41.93 4.59 19.77
C ARG A 106 -40.93 5.28 18.84
N ASN A 107 -40.00 6.04 19.41
CA ASN A 107 -38.93 6.72 18.67
C ASN A 107 -37.60 6.32 19.27
N GLU A 108 -36.66 5.90 18.44
CA GLU A 108 -35.33 5.43 18.86
C GLU A 108 -34.24 6.18 18.11
N TYR A 109 -33.16 6.57 18.79
CA TYR A 109 -32.03 7.28 18.18
C TYR A 109 -30.97 6.29 17.69
N ILE A 110 -30.59 6.34 16.42
CA ILE A 110 -29.39 5.64 15.92
C ILE A 110 -28.14 6.35 16.43
N PHE A 111 -28.13 7.69 16.39
CA PHE A 111 -27.16 8.51 17.11
C PHE A 111 -27.72 9.91 17.40
N SER A 112 -27.05 10.63 18.31
CA SER A 112 -27.28 12.05 18.51
C SER A 112 -25.99 12.80 18.88
N LEU A 113 -25.93 14.07 18.53
CA LEU A 113 -24.94 15.04 18.97
C LEU A 113 -25.62 16.01 19.93
N VAL A 114 -25.11 16.13 21.15
CA VAL A 114 -25.72 16.90 22.23
C VAL A 114 -24.68 17.84 22.84
N GLU A 115 -25.05 19.11 23.03
CA GLU A 115 -24.22 20.10 23.72
C GLU A 115 -24.18 19.77 25.23
N GLU A 116 -22.99 19.66 25.81
CA GLU A 116 -22.81 19.12 27.16
C GLU A 116 -23.40 20.03 28.25
N ALA A 117 -23.28 21.35 28.09
CA ALA A 117 -23.75 22.33 29.07
C ALA A 117 -25.28 22.44 29.14
N SER A 118 -25.96 22.45 27.99
CA SER A 118 -27.41 22.71 27.90
C SER A 118 -28.29 21.45 27.76
N ASP A 119 -27.68 20.28 27.54
CA ASP A 119 -28.39 19.03 27.17
C ASP A 119 -29.25 19.16 25.89
N SER A 120 -28.96 20.18 25.07
CA SER A 120 -29.69 20.46 23.84
C SER A 120 -29.26 19.53 22.70
N LEU A 121 -30.22 19.09 21.88
CA LEU A 121 -29.93 18.25 20.72
C LEU A 121 -29.46 19.13 19.58
N VAL A 122 -28.22 18.93 19.13
CA VAL A 122 -27.62 19.64 18.00
C VAL A 122 -28.01 18.96 16.68
N LEU A 123 -27.77 17.65 16.58
CA LEU A 123 -28.08 16.81 15.42
C LEU A 123 -28.51 15.42 15.89
N GLY A 124 -29.45 14.77 15.21
CA GLY A 124 -29.77 13.37 15.51
C GLY A 124 -30.46 12.63 14.38
N LEU A 125 -30.09 11.35 14.24
CA LEU A 125 -30.73 10.41 13.34
C LEU A 125 -31.63 9.48 14.16
N ARG A 126 -32.93 9.50 13.87
CA ARG A 126 -33.96 8.84 14.67
C ARG A 126 -34.87 7.98 13.81
N VAL A 127 -35.11 6.74 14.25
CA VAL A 127 -36.03 5.80 13.61
C VAL A 127 -37.35 5.73 14.38
N SER A 128 -38.45 5.57 13.65
CA SER A 128 -39.76 5.20 14.19
C SER A 128 -40.44 4.23 13.21
N GLU A 129 -41.62 3.72 13.56
CA GLU A 129 -42.35 2.77 12.71
C GLU A 129 -42.43 3.25 11.26
N ASN A 130 -41.79 2.47 10.38
CA ASN A 130 -41.66 2.70 8.95
C ASN A 130 -41.18 4.13 8.54
N ARG A 131 -40.38 4.80 9.39
CA ARG A 131 -39.90 6.17 9.13
C ARG A 131 -38.48 6.41 9.65
N LEU A 132 -37.73 7.20 8.90
CA LEU A 132 -36.44 7.74 9.30
C LEU A 132 -36.51 9.27 9.45
N HIS A 133 -35.89 9.81 10.49
CA HIS A 133 -35.92 11.24 10.80
C HIS A 133 -34.52 11.80 10.99
N LEU A 134 -34.22 12.90 10.30
CA LEU A 134 -33.09 13.78 10.62
C LEU A 134 -33.61 14.96 11.43
N LEU A 135 -33.02 15.18 12.61
CA LEU A 135 -33.35 16.27 13.53
C LEU A 135 -32.17 17.23 13.60
N VAL A 136 -32.40 18.52 13.36
CA VAL A 136 -31.38 19.57 13.39
C VAL A 136 -31.85 20.71 14.29
N SER A 137 -30.98 21.21 15.17
CA SER A 137 -31.27 22.42 15.95
C SER A 137 -31.28 23.64 15.02
N GLY A 138 -32.34 24.46 15.07
CA GLY A 138 -32.37 25.73 14.36
C GLY A 138 -31.69 26.85 15.14
N ALA A 139 -31.52 28.01 14.50
CA ALA A 139 -30.87 29.19 15.08
C ALA A 139 -31.63 29.80 16.28
N ASN A 140 -32.90 29.43 16.51
CA ASN A 140 -33.70 29.83 17.66
C ASN A 140 -33.98 28.63 18.58
N PRO A 141 -33.98 28.78 19.92
CA PRO A 141 -34.20 27.70 20.89
C PRO A 141 -35.49 26.88 20.70
N GLU A 142 -36.52 27.45 20.07
CA GLU A 142 -37.81 26.81 19.82
C GLU A 142 -37.95 26.19 18.41
N GLY A 143 -37.07 26.52 17.47
CA GLY A 143 -37.17 26.10 16.06
C GLY A 143 -36.37 24.84 15.77
N ARG A 144 -36.89 23.64 16.06
CA ARG A 144 -36.26 22.38 15.61
C ARG A 144 -36.69 22.04 14.19
N SER A 145 -35.73 21.90 13.27
CA SER A 145 -36.00 21.37 11.93
C SER A 145 -36.04 19.84 11.97
N ARG A 146 -37.09 19.25 11.39
CA ARG A 146 -37.28 17.79 11.31
C ARG A 146 -37.60 17.38 9.89
N ILE A 147 -36.70 16.62 9.30
CA ILE A 147 -36.90 15.99 7.98
C ILE A 147 -37.31 14.54 8.23
N SER A 148 -38.37 14.07 7.57
CA SER A 148 -38.96 12.75 7.81
C SER A 148 -39.20 12.02 6.51
N PHE A 149 -38.58 10.86 6.34
CA PHE A 149 -38.82 9.92 5.24
C PHE A 149 -39.84 8.87 5.70
N LYS A 150 -40.86 8.63 4.88
CA LYS A 150 -41.91 7.62 5.13
C LYS A 150 -41.66 6.41 4.25
N ASP A 151 -42.25 5.28 4.64
CA ASP A 151 -42.23 4.05 3.84
C ASP A 151 -40.83 3.54 3.52
N VAL A 152 -39.90 3.71 4.48
CA VAL A 152 -38.48 3.34 4.33
C VAL A 152 -38.26 1.84 4.53
N GLY A 153 -39.11 1.15 5.30
CA GLY A 153 -39.07 -0.30 5.47
C GLY A 153 -37.91 -0.84 6.32
N LEU A 154 -37.31 -0.06 7.21
CA LEU A 154 -36.15 -0.48 8.02
C LEU A 154 -36.48 -1.40 9.20
N ASP A 155 -37.75 -1.51 9.60
CA ASP A 155 -38.23 -2.22 10.79
C ASP A 155 -38.81 -3.61 10.48
N ASP A 156 -38.22 -4.30 9.48
CA ASP A 156 -38.58 -5.65 9.03
C ASP A 156 -37.71 -6.77 9.65
N ASN A 157 -36.82 -6.40 10.60
CA ASN A 157 -35.85 -7.29 11.22
C ASN A 157 -34.83 -7.92 10.24
N ARG A 158 -34.51 -7.25 9.12
CA ARG A 158 -33.41 -7.59 8.20
C ARG A 158 -32.34 -6.51 8.25
N TRP A 159 -31.16 -6.85 7.71
CA TRP A 159 -30.10 -5.87 7.48
C TRP A 159 -30.50 -4.92 6.35
N HIS A 160 -30.24 -3.65 6.58
CA HIS A 160 -30.39 -2.57 5.62
C HIS A 160 -29.21 -1.62 5.74
N THR A 161 -28.65 -1.20 4.61
CA THR A 161 -27.69 -0.09 4.55
C THR A 161 -28.38 1.15 4.01
N VAL A 162 -28.34 2.23 4.79
CA VAL A 162 -28.93 3.53 4.43
C VAL A 162 -27.86 4.57 4.21
N VAL A 163 -28.02 5.39 3.18
CA VAL A 163 -27.22 6.58 2.90
C VAL A 163 -28.16 7.78 2.91
N LEU A 164 -27.97 8.68 3.88
CA LEU A 164 -28.66 9.96 3.93
C LEU A 164 -27.65 11.04 3.54
N ALA A 165 -27.78 11.60 2.33
CA ALA A 165 -26.89 12.65 1.84
C ALA A 165 -27.57 14.02 1.88
N VAL A 166 -26.83 15.03 2.32
CA VAL A 166 -27.23 16.44 2.39
C VAL A 166 -26.30 17.22 1.46
N THR A 167 -26.86 17.87 0.44
CA THR A 167 -26.11 18.62 -0.57
C THR A 167 -26.88 19.89 -0.93
N GLY A 168 -26.32 21.06 -0.62
CA GLY A 168 -27.00 22.34 -0.71
C GLY A 168 -28.38 22.34 -0.02
N PRO A 169 -29.48 22.65 -0.75
CA PRO A 169 -30.84 22.63 -0.20
C PRO A 169 -31.50 21.24 -0.26
N TYR A 170 -30.80 20.19 -0.68
CA TYR A 170 -31.39 18.88 -0.92
C TYR A 170 -30.95 17.85 0.12
N VAL A 171 -31.89 16.98 0.50
CA VAL A 171 -31.60 15.77 1.28
C VAL A 171 -32.16 14.56 0.53
N THR A 172 -31.29 13.59 0.27
CA THR A 172 -31.62 12.31 -0.37
C THR A 172 -31.46 11.15 0.61
N LEU A 173 -32.32 10.14 0.46
CA LEU A 173 -32.22 8.88 1.20
C LEU A 173 -32.17 7.71 0.22
N THR A 174 -31.06 6.98 0.24
CA THR A 174 -30.86 5.74 -0.52
C THR A 174 -30.83 4.56 0.45
N VAL A 175 -31.54 3.48 0.13
CA VAL A 175 -31.58 2.25 0.92
C VAL A 175 -31.17 1.09 0.04
N ASP A 176 -30.24 0.26 0.51
CA ASP A 176 -29.77 -0.96 -0.15
C ASP A 176 -29.39 -0.76 -1.62
N CYS A 177 -28.65 0.31 -1.92
CA CYS A 177 -28.26 0.71 -3.29
C CYS A 177 -29.41 0.81 -4.30
N GLY A 178 -30.65 0.97 -3.83
CA GLY A 178 -31.81 1.18 -4.67
C GLY A 178 -31.86 2.61 -5.22
N LEU A 179 -32.95 2.93 -5.92
CA LEU A 179 -33.24 4.29 -6.33
C LEU A 179 -33.48 5.18 -5.09
N PRO A 180 -33.01 6.45 -5.07
CA PRO A 180 -33.27 7.36 -3.97
C PRO A 180 -34.78 7.50 -3.70
N LEU A 181 -35.21 7.25 -2.47
CA LEU A 181 -36.62 7.18 -2.08
C LEU A 181 -37.32 8.54 -2.10
N GLU A 182 -36.61 9.63 -1.80
CA GLU A 182 -37.18 10.98 -1.75
C GLU A 182 -36.07 12.04 -1.86
N LEU A 183 -36.23 13.01 -2.77
CA LEU A 183 -35.45 14.26 -2.80
C LEU A 183 -36.28 15.33 -2.10
N LYS A 184 -35.88 15.76 -0.89
CA LYS A 184 -36.55 16.88 -0.21
C LYS A 184 -35.76 18.17 -0.39
N GLN A 185 -36.42 19.18 -0.94
CA GLN A 185 -35.93 20.54 -0.88
C GLN A 185 -36.22 21.10 0.51
N VAL A 186 -35.17 21.50 1.21
CA VAL A 186 -35.18 22.07 2.55
C VAL A 186 -34.41 23.38 2.51
N GLN A 187 -34.49 24.18 3.58
CA GLN A 187 -33.51 25.24 3.79
C GLN A 187 -32.12 24.61 3.89
N SER A 188 -31.10 25.24 3.29
CA SER A 188 -29.72 24.76 3.34
C SER A 188 -29.31 24.44 4.77
N PHE A 189 -28.60 23.32 4.96
CA PHE A 189 -28.15 22.90 6.28
C PHE A 189 -27.29 24.01 6.92
N PRO A 190 -27.46 24.32 8.21
CA PRO A 190 -26.79 25.44 8.86
C PRO A 190 -25.26 25.24 8.87
N SER A 191 -24.54 26.13 8.17
CA SER A 191 -23.07 26.14 8.13
C SER A 191 -22.41 26.62 9.42
N SER A 192 -23.19 27.22 10.33
CA SER A 192 -22.77 27.73 11.64
C SER A 192 -23.10 26.79 12.81
N LEU A 193 -23.43 25.53 12.53
CA LEU A 193 -23.77 24.56 13.57
C LEU A 193 -22.54 24.17 14.39
N SER A 194 -22.36 24.82 15.55
CA SER A 194 -21.21 24.57 16.44
C SER A 194 -21.21 23.14 16.97
N THR A 195 -20.02 22.54 17.01
CA THR A 195 -19.73 21.23 17.62
C THR A 195 -18.85 21.34 18.86
N ARG A 196 -18.48 22.58 19.26
CA ARG A 196 -17.77 22.83 20.51
C ARG A 196 -18.55 22.31 21.70
N ASP A 197 -17.83 21.79 22.69
CA ASP A 197 -18.38 21.27 23.95
C ASP A 197 -19.58 20.33 23.76
N SER A 198 -19.55 19.55 22.67
CA SER A 198 -20.60 18.61 22.31
C SER A 198 -20.12 17.17 22.34
N ARG A 199 -21.06 16.24 22.54
CA ARG A 199 -20.79 14.81 22.66
C ARG A 199 -21.68 14.00 21.73
N PHE A 200 -21.07 13.03 21.05
CA PHE A 200 -21.80 12.02 20.30
C PHE A 200 -22.30 10.93 21.24
N PHE A 201 -23.57 10.56 21.11
CA PHE A 201 -24.19 9.43 21.77
C PHE A 201 -24.66 8.42 20.73
N ILE A 202 -24.18 7.19 20.82
CA ILE A 202 -24.54 6.10 19.91
C ILE A 202 -25.75 5.35 20.49
N GLY A 203 -26.77 5.21 19.65
CA GLY A 203 -28.00 4.50 19.98
C GLY A 203 -28.86 5.15 21.07
N SER A 204 -28.63 6.42 21.41
CA SER A 204 -29.40 7.14 22.45
C SER A 204 -29.24 8.66 22.33
N ARG A 205 -29.96 9.41 23.19
CA ARG A 205 -29.77 10.85 23.45
C ARG A 205 -29.45 11.07 24.93
N LYS A 206 -28.32 10.52 25.40
CA LYS A 206 -27.84 10.54 26.80
C LYS A 206 -28.73 9.81 27.82
N ARG A 207 -30.03 9.70 27.57
CA ARG A 207 -31.04 9.06 28.43
C ARG A 207 -31.43 7.68 27.89
N LEU A 208 -31.91 6.81 28.78
CA LEU A 208 -32.41 5.47 28.44
C LEU A 208 -33.68 5.50 27.56
N ARG A 209 -34.50 6.56 27.68
CA ARG A 209 -35.73 6.71 26.89
C ARG A 209 -35.39 7.00 25.43
N GLY A 210 -35.83 6.14 24.53
CA GLY A 210 -35.55 6.25 23.09
C GLY A 210 -34.21 5.66 22.67
N ARG A 211 -33.68 4.70 23.44
CA ARG A 211 -32.52 3.90 23.07
C ARG A 211 -32.83 3.00 21.87
N PHE A 212 -31.87 2.83 20.98
CA PHE A 212 -31.95 1.91 19.84
C PHE A 212 -31.96 0.46 20.32
N SER A 213 -32.95 -0.29 19.85
CA SER A 213 -33.20 -1.69 20.24
C SER A 213 -32.67 -2.70 19.22
N GLY A 214 -32.23 -2.25 18.04
CA GLY A 214 -31.69 -3.09 16.97
C GLY A 214 -30.20 -3.40 17.09
N LEU A 215 -29.62 -3.85 15.97
CA LEU A 215 -28.19 -4.06 15.80
C LEU A 215 -27.58 -2.96 14.92
N LEU A 216 -26.41 -2.45 15.31
CA LEU A 216 -25.62 -1.50 14.53
C LEU A 216 -24.37 -2.19 13.99
N ARG A 217 -24.20 -2.21 12.67
CA ARG A 217 -22.99 -2.75 12.02
C ARG A 217 -22.04 -1.64 11.58
N GLN A 218 -22.58 -0.54 11.07
CA GLN A 218 -21.83 0.58 10.52
C GLN A 218 -22.56 1.88 10.88
N LEU A 219 -21.81 2.92 11.25
CA LEU A 219 -22.31 4.29 11.38
C LEU A 219 -21.18 5.27 11.05
N VAL A 220 -21.25 5.88 9.87
CA VAL A 220 -20.18 6.68 9.29
C VAL A 220 -20.71 8.05 8.89
N LEU A 221 -19.96 9.10 9.23
CA LEU A 221 -20.17 10.47 8.74
C LEU A 221 -19.14 10.76 7.65
N LEU A 222 -19.58 11.08 6.44
CA LEU A 222 -18.74 11.48 5.32
C LEU A 222 -19.00 12.95 4.96
N PRO A 223 -18.12 13.89 5.33
CA PRO A 223 -18.27 15.29 4.94
C PRO A 223 -18.07 15.52 3.43
N GLY A 224 -18.79 16.49 2.86
CA GLY A 224 -18.59 17.03 1.51
C GLY A 224 -18.94 16.12 0.33
N SER A 225 -19.54 14.94 0.55
CA SER A 225 -19.76 13.97 -0.54
C SER A 225 -21.00 13.11 -0.33
N ASP A 226 -21.69 12.75 -1.42
CA ASP A 226 -22.69 11.69 -1.45
C ASP A 226 -21.99 10.33 -1.41
N ALA A 227 -22.20 9.56 -0.34
CA ALA A 227 -21.57 8.25 -0.16
C ALA A 227 -22.11 7.18 -1.11
N THR A 228 -23.21 7.43 -1.82
CA THR A 228 -23.89 6.44 -2.68
C THR A 228 -22.95 5.90 -3.76
N SER A 229 -22.17 6.77 -4.43
CA SER A 229 -21.22 6.36 -5.48
C SER A 229 -20.02 5.56 -4.96
N ARG A 230 -19.73 5.63 -3.64
CA ARG A 230 -18.66 4.85 -3.00
C ARG A 230 -19.14 3.48 -2.51
N LEU A 231 -20.44 3.34 -2.25
CA LEU A 231 -21.07 2.13 -1.73
C LEU A 231 -21.71 1.26 -2.80
N CYS A 232 -22.09 1.86 -3.94
CA CYS A 232 -22.94 1.25 -4.94
C CYS A 232 -22.33 1.40 -6.35
N PRO A 233 -22.47 0.39 -7.24
CA PRO A 233 -23.15 -0.88 -7.02
C PRO A 233 -22.31 -1.87 -6.18
N THR A 234 -22.99 -2.81 -5.51
CA THR A 234 -22.36 -3.90 -4.75
C THR A 234 -23.17 -5.20 -4.90
N SER A 235 -22.52 -6.35 -4.71
CA SER A 235 -23.17 -7.67 -4.77
C SER A 235 -24.07 -7.96 -3.56
N ASP A 236 -23.87 -7.29 -2.42
CA ASP A 236 -24.74 -7.37 -1.24
C ASP A 236 -25.17 -5.98 -0.74
N PRO A 237 -26.21 -5.39 -1.34
CA PRO A 237 -26.62 -4.03 -1.01
C PRO A 237 -27.08 -3.82 0.44
N ARG A 238 -27.61 -4.87 1.08
CA ARG A 238 -28.09 -4.84 2.48
C ARG A 238 -26.98 -4.78 3.51
N LEU A 239 -25.76 -5.10 3.09
CA LEU A 239 -24.55 -5.13 3.89
C LEU A 239 -23.41 -4.33 3.23
N ALA A 240 -23.74 -3.38 2.34
CA ALA A 240 -22.75 -2.52 1.70
C ALA A 240 -21.87 -1.81 2.76
N GLU A 241 -20.55 -1.89 2.61
CA GLU A 241 -19.59 -1.44 3.63
C GLU A 241 -18.79 -0.21 3.15
N LEU A 242 -18.89 0.89 3.88
CA LEU A 242 -18.00 2.05 3.78
C LEU A 242 -16.94 2.01 4.88
N SER A 243 -17.35 1.76 6.13
CA SER A 243 -16.47 1.44 7.26
C SER A 243 -17.28 0.67 8.32
N VAL A 244 -16.71 -0.43 8.80
CA VAL A 244 -17.30 -1.30 9.82
C VAL A 244 -16.25 -1.53 10.90
N PRO A 245 -16.60 -1.39 12.20
CA PRO A 245 -15.70 -1.63 13.32
C PRO A 245 -14.95 -2.95 13.24
N ARG A 246 -13.65 -2.94 13.56
CA ARG A 246 -12.78 -4.12 13.42
C ARG A 246 -13.29 -5.32 14.23
N VAL A 247 -13.86 -5.04 15.40
CA VAL A 247 -14.45 -6.06 16.29
C VAL A 247 -15.61 -6.84 15.65
N LEU A 248 -16.29 -6.26 14.66
CA LEU A 248 -17.38 -6.89 13.91
C LEU A 248 -16.91 -7.64 12.66
N LYS A 249 -15.59 -7.58 12.34
CA LYS A 249 -14.94 -8.30 11.22
C LYS A 249 -14.10 -9.51 11.66
N ALA A 250 -13.66 -9.60 12.93
CA ALA A 250 -12.86 -10.72 13.47
C ALA A 250 -13.60 -12.09 13.52
N PRO A 251 -13.16 -13.20 12.93
CA PRO A 251 -13.96 -14.45 12.88
C PRO A 251 -14.33 -15.02 14.28
N LEU A 252 -15.51 -15.67 14.38
CA LEU A 252 -15.97 -16.33 15.60
C LEU A 252 -15.13 -17.59 15.88
N ILE A 253 -14.59 -17.69 17.10
CA ILE A 253 -14.38 -18.98 17.77
C ILE A 253 -15.73 -19.30 18.43
N GLN A 254 -16.45 -20.30 17.94
CA GLN A 254 -17.60 -20.87 18.66
C GLN A 254 -17.17 -22.18 19.31
N PRO A 255 -17.23 -22.29 20.65
CA PRO A 255 -17.31 -23.57 21.33
C PRO A 255 -18.75 -24.10 21.19
N ASP A 256 -18.85 -25.36 20.75
CA ASP A 256 -20.00 -26.27 20.79
C ASP A 256 -21.31 -25.87 20.08
N GLN A 257 -21.61 -26.59 18.99
CA GLN A 257 -22.81 -27.45 18.88
C GLN A 257 -22.76 -28.29 17.60
N LEU A 258 -22.14 -29.45 17.74
CA LEU A 258 -22.35 -30.73 17.05
C LEU A 258 -21.01 -31.45 17.20
N ALA A 259 -20.93 -32.32 18.21
CA ALA A 259 -19.91 -33.34 18.23
C ALA A 259 -20.19 -34.30 17.06
N PRO A 260 -19.31 -34.44 16.07
CA PRO A 260 -18.93 -35.78 15.68
C PRO A 260 -17.99 -36.29 16.76
N GLU A 261 -18.28 -37.47 17.31
CA GLU A 261 -17.28 -38.27 18.00
C GLU A 261 -16.05 -38.34 17.08
N PHE A 262 -14.95 -37.70 17.46
CA PHE A 262 -13.65 -37.98 16.88
C PHE A 262 -13.11 -39.20 17.63
N PRO A 263 -13.03 -40.38 17.02
CA PRO A 263 -12.07 -41.35 17.50
C PRO A 263 -10.69 -40.77 17.22
N TYR A 264 -9.70 -41.18 18.02
CA TYR A 264 -8.28 -40.81 18.00
C TYR A 264 -7.89 -39.40 18.48
N GLU A 265 -7.02 -39.42 19.49
CA GLU A 265 -6.27 -38.30 20.05
C GLU A 265 -5.66 -37.44 18.93
N ALA A 266 -6.08 -36.18 18.83
CA ALA A 266 -5.36 -35.20 18.03
C ALA A 266 -4.07 -34.82 18.78
N GLU A 267 -2.99 -35.54 18.53
CA GLU A 267 -1.64 -35.08 18.82
C GLU A 267 -1.44 -33.73 18.11
N ALA A 268 -1.50 -32.63 18.86
CA ALA A 268 -1.11 -31.32 18.36
C ALA A 268 0.40 -31.33 18.09
N ARG A 269 0.79 -31.73 16.89
CA ARG A 269 2.18 -31.71 16.44
C ARG A 269 2.54 -30.28 16.07
N VAL A 270 3.29 -29.62 16.96
CA VAL A 270 3.94 -28.34 16.66
C VAL A 270 5.18 -28.65 15.83
N THR A 271 5.11 -28.40 14.52
CA THR A 271 6.27 -28.48 13.64
C THR A 271 7.13 -27.23 13.84
N LEU A 272 8.41 -27.43 14.19
CA LEU A 272 9.42 -26.37 14.29
C LEU A 272 10.19 -26.31 12.95
N GLY A 273 10.36 -25.11 12.38
CA GLY A 273 11.20 -24.91 11.19
C GLY A 273 10.50 -24.25 10.00
N THR A 274 11.06 -24.46 8.79
CA THR A 274 10.64 -23.85 7.51
C THR A 274 9.16 -24.05 7.23
N ARG A 275 8.50 -23.03 6.66
CA ARG A 275 7.06 -22.96 6.41
C ARG A 275 6.55 -24.26 5.74
N PRO A 276 5.75 -25.09 6.44
CA PRO A 276 5.16 -26.28 5.85
C PRO A 276 4.11 -25.88 4.79
N LEU A 277 3.77 -26.79 3.89
CA LEU A 277 2.61 -26.61 3.02
C LEU A 277 1.33 -26.72 3.87
N CYS A 278 0.38 -25.82 3.65
CA CYS A 278 -0.95 -25.93 4.25
C CYS A 278 -1.92 -26.41 3.19
N SER A 279 -2.36 -27.65 3.32
CA SER A 279 -3.41 -28.25 2.51
C SER A 279 -4.48 -28.90 3.40
N GLU A 280 -5.53 -29.46 2.80
CA GLU A 280 -6.58 -30.24 3.49
C GLU A 280 -6.03 -31.22 4.56
N PRO A 281 -4.92 -31.95 4.35
CA PRO A 281 -4.35 -32.85 5.36
C PRO A 281 -3.78 -32.14 6.59
N GLU A 282 -3.32 -30.90 6.45
CA GLU A 282 -2.77 -30.10 7.53
C GLU A 282 -3.82 -29.17 8.17
N LEU A 283 -5.09 -29.24 7.74
CA LEU A 283 -6.18 -28.45 8.29
C LEU A 283 -6.20 -28.57 9.83
N GLY A 284 -6.12 -27.43 10.52
CA GLY A 284 -6.12 -27.37 11.98
C GLY A 284 -4.75 -27.61 12.64
N GLN A 285 -3.70 -27.95 11.90
CA GLN A 285 -2.35 -28.03 12.45
C GLN A 285 -1.82 -26.65 12.84
N LEU A 286 -0.91 -26.65 13.82
CA LEU A 286 -0.30 -25.44 14.36
C LEU A 286 1.18 -25.41 13.98
N TRP A 287 1.61 -24.29 13.42
CA TRP A 287 3.00 -24.04 13.06
C TRP A 287 3.54 -22.87 13.88
N LEU A 288 4.65 -23.11 14.56
CA LEU A 288 5.39 -22.07 15.27
C LEU A 288 6.64 -21.73 14.47
N ASN A 289 6.70 -20.50 13.95
CA ASN A 289 7.92 -19.94 13.41
C ASN A 289 8.71 -19.27 14.54
N ALA A 290 9.77 -19.95 14.99
CA ALA A 290 10.65 -19.44 16.03
C ALA A 290 11.47 -18.20 15.58
N GLN A 291 11.79 -18.08 14.28
CA GLN A 291 12.54 -16.94 13.74
C GLN A 291 11.68 -15.66 13.69
N SER A 292 10.47 -15.75 13.15
CA SER A 292 9.56 -14.59 13.09
C SER A 292 8.70 -14.41 14.36
N ARG A 293 8.90 -15.23 15.39
CA ARG A 293 8.06 -15.28 16.61
C ARG A 293 6.55 -15.30 16.27
N GLY A 294 6.21 -16.01 15.20
CA GLY A 294 4.86 -16.11 14.65
C GLY A 294 4.25 -17.46 14.95
N PHE A 295 3.00 -17.48 15.40
CA PHE A 295 2.21 -18.67 15.61
C PHE A 295 1.09 -18.72 14.59
N PHE A 296 0.95 -19.82 13.88
CA PHE A 296 0.06 -19.95 12.73
C PHE A 296 -0.80 -21.21 12.83
N ILE A 297 -1.98 -21.19 12.22
CA ILE A 297 -2.88 -22.34 12.06
C ILE A 297 -3.20 -22.56 10.59
N CYS A 298 -3.19 -23.80 10.11
CA CYS A 298 -3.55 -24.11 8.73
C CYS A 298 -5.07 -24.15 8.56
N ASP A 299 -5.61 -23.40 7.60
CA ASP A 299 -7.04 -23.37 7.27
C ASP A 299 -7.44 -24.32 6.12
N GLY A 300 -6.53 -25.22 5.73
CA GLY A 300 -6.70 -26.16 4.61
C GLY A 300 -6.21 -25.61 3.27
N VAL A 301 -5.91 -24.31 3.18
CA VAL A 301 -5.39 -23.66 1.95
C VAL A 301 -4.15 -22.80 2.25
N ARG A 302 -4.08 -22.17 3.42
CA ARG A 302 -2.97 -21.31 3.84
C ARG A 302 -2.81 -21.28 5.37
N TRP A 303 -1.58 -21.04 5.81
CA TRP A 303 -1.28 -20.73 7.20
C TRP A 303 -1.82 -19.34 7.57
N ARG A 304 -2.65 -19.27 8.61
CA ARG A 304 -3.19 -18.03 9.19
C ARG A 304 -2.48 -17.68 10.48
N THR A 305 -2.08 -16.43 10.64
CA THR A 305 -1.42 -15.94 11.85
C THR A 305 -2.41 -15.88 13.02
N LEU A 306 -2.06 -16.52 14.14
CA LEU A 306 -2.75 -16.47 15.42
C LEU A 306 -2.13 -15.45 16.39
N LEU A 307 -0.81 -15.38 16.43
CA LEU A 307 -0.02 -14.45 17.25
C LEU A 307 1.25 -14.08 16.49
N HIS A 308 1.60 -12.79 16.46
CA HIS A 308 2.86 -12.30 15.92
C HIS A 308 3.23 -11.01 16.62
N HIS A 309 4.52 -10.81 16.89
CA HIS A 309 5.04 -9.52 17.36
C HIS A 309 4.81 -8.50 16.25
N GLN A 310 4.07 -7.42 16.50
CA GLN A 310 3.85 -6.37 15.48
C GLN A 310 5.11 -5.54 15.33
N GLU A 311 6.05 -6.06 14.56
CA GLU A 311 7.26 -5.37 14.18
C GLU A 311 6.89 -4.13 13.36
N ARG A 312 7.35 -2.96 13.80
CA ARG A 312 7.18 -1.68 13.07
C ARG A 312 8.51 -0.98 12.94
N LEU A 313 8.71 -0.26 11.83
CA LEU A 313 9.95 0.49 11.62
C LEU A 313 9.99 1.70 12.57
N ASP A 314 11.04 1.79 13.37
CA ASP A 314 11.34 2.93 14.22
C ASP A 314 12.18 3.96 13.46
N TYR A 315 13.39 3.55 13.08
CA TYR A 315 14.35 4.36 12.34
C TYR A 315 15.30 3.48 11.54
N VAL A 316 16.02 4.13 10.63
CA VAL A 316 17.04 3.52 9.78
C VAL A 316 18.42 3.95 10.30
N GLU A 317 19.28 2.97 10.58
CA GLU A 317 20.63 3.19 11.15
C GLU A 317 21.71 2.85 10.12
N ASP A 318 22.72 3.72 9.95
CA ASP A 318 23.92 3.38 9.16
C ASP A 318 24.65 2.20 9.83
N TYR A 319 24.89 1.13 9.09
CA TYR A 319 25.33 -0.13 9.65
C TYR A 319 26.69 -0.60 9.11
N GLN A 320 26.91 -0.49 7.80
CA GLN A 320 28.18 -0.86 7.19
C GLN A 320 28.51 0.03 5.98
N ASP A 321 29.70 0.64 6.01
CA ASP A 321 30.34 1.16 4.81
C ASP A 321 30.90 -0.01 3.98
N LEU A 322 30.41 -0.17 2.76
CA LEU A 322 30.77 -1.26 1.85
C LEU A 322 31.59 -0.73 0.67
N TYR A 323 32.91 -0.90 0.75
CA TYR A 323 33.82 -0.52 -0.33
C TYR A 323 33.89 -1.62 -1.40
N THR A 324 33.37 -1.31 -2.58
CA THR A 324 33.39 -2.18 -3.75
C THR A 324 34.66 -2.01 -4.58
N SER A 325 34.86 -2.85 -5.61
CA SER A 325 36.06 -2.79 -6.46
C SER A 325 36.15 -1.48 -7.26
N SER A 326 35.01 -0.96 -7.69
CA SER A 326 34.84 0.36 -8.34
C SER A 326 33.43 0.89 -8.05
N GLU A 327 33.00 1.94 -8.75
CA GLU A 327 31.60 2.36 -8.77
C GLU A 327 30.69 1.18 -9.15
N THR A 328 29.52 1.14 -8.53
CA THR A 328 28.57 0.03 -8.57
C THR A 328 27.26 0.54 -9.15
N PHE A 329 26.82 -0.05 -10.25
CA PHE A 329 25.58 0.33 -10.92
C PHE A 329 24.34 -0.38 -10.38
N ASP A 330 24.55 -1.53 -9.75
CA ASP A 330 23.52 -2.45 -9.27
C ASP A 330 24.13 -3.39 -8.22
N VAL A 331 23.34 -3.80 -7.25
CA VAL A 331 23.66 -4.81 -6.25
C VAL A 331 22.55 -5.85 -6.22
N GLU A 332 22.85 -7.12 -6.47
CA GLU A 332 21.86 -8.20 -6.36
C GLU A 332 22.12 -8.99 -5.07
N VAL A 333 21.14 -9.05 -4.15
CA VAL A 333 21.26 -9.77 -2.87
C VAL A 333 20.52 -11.12 -2.93
N PHE A 334 21.25 -12.21 -2.73
CA PHE A 334 20.68 -13.56 -2.89
C PHE A 334 21.27 -14.60 -1.93
N SER A 335 20.54 -15.69 -1.71
CA SER A 335 20.98 -16.79 -0.85
C SER A 335 21.40 -18.02 -1.66
N VAL A 336 22.52 -18.62 -1.28
CA VAL A 336 22.94 -19.93 -1.80
C VAL A 336 22.64 -21.00 -0.75
N PRO A 337 21.86 -22.05 -1.08
CA PRO A 337 21.52 -23.10 -0.14
C PRO A 337 22.75 -23.73 0.51
N SER A 338 22.72 -23.92 1.83
CA SER A 338 23.82 -24.45 2.66
C SER A 338 25.09 -23.59 2.71
N GLU A 339 25.09 -22.41 2.08
CA GLU A 339 26.24 -21.52 2.04
C GLU A 339 25.97 -20.18 2.72
N GLY A 340 24.77 -19.64 2.60
CA GLY A 340 24.34 -18.39 3.24
C GLY A 340 24.05 -17.27 2.25
N LEU A 341 23.99 -16.05 2.75
CA LEU A 341 23.64 -14.84 2.01
C LEU A 341 24.86 -14.25 1.28
N PHE A 342 24.64 -13.81 0.05
CA PHE A 342 25.61 -13.17 -0.83
C PHE A 342 25.03 -11.89 -1.42
N MET A 343 25.92 -11.04 -1.91
CA MET A 343 25.59 -9.84 -2.70
C MET A 343 26.56 -9.75 -3.87
N ALA A 344 26.07 -9.63 -5.10
CA ALA A 344 26.88 -9.38 -6.28
C ALA A 344 26.84 -7.89 -6.63
N ALA A 345 28.00 -7.25 -6.81
CA ALA A 345 28.09 -5.85 -7.21
C ALA A 345 28.37 -5.74 -8.72
N ALA A 346 27.54 -5.01 -9.45
CA ALA A 346 27.75 -4.67 -10.86
C ALA A 346 28.77 -3.52 -10.97
N ASN A 347 30.05 -3.87 -10.92
CA ASN A 347 31.14 -2.90 -10.93
C ASN A 347 31.52 -2.44 -12.35
N ARG A 348 31.77 -1.14 -12.49
CA ARG A 348 32.25 -0.49 -13.72
C ARG A 348 33.59 -1.08 -14.20
N ASP A 349 34.56 -1.26 -13.31
CA ASP A 349 35.90 -1.68 -13.70
C ASP A 349 35.95 -3.14 -14.12
N SER A 350 36.56 -3.42 -15.28
CA SER A 350 36.72 -4.79 -15.78
C SER A 350 37.86 -5.57 -15.11
N ARG A 351 38.67 -4.91 -14.26
CA ARG A 351 39.79 -5.53 -13.52
C ARG A 351 39.82 -4.97 -12.09
N PRO A 352 39.48 -5.76 -11.06
CA PRO A 352 39.26 -7.22 -11.09
C PRO A 352 37.90 -7.65 -11.67
N GLY A 353 37.01 -6.72 -12.03
CA GLY A 353 35.63 -6.99 -12.38
C GLY A 353 34.69 -6.77 -11.20
N SER A 354 33.55 -7.44 -11.25
CA SER A 354 32.53 -7.46 -10.20
C SER A 354 32.99 -8.20 -8.96
N GLY A 355 32.73 -7.60 -7.80
CA GLY A 355 32.88 -8.25 -6.50
C GLY A 355 31.63 -9.05 -6.12
N LEU A 356 31.82 -10.28 -5.68
CA LEU A 356 30.81 -11.08 -4.99
C LEU A 356 31.16 -11.08 -3.50
N TYR A 357 30.23 -10.66 -2.66
CA TYR A 357 30.38 -10.52 -1.21
C TYR A 357 29.54 -11.58 -0.50
N LYS A 358 30.01 -12.04 0.65
CA LYS A 358 29.30 -13.01 1.51
C LYS A 358 29.05 -12.37 2.86
N TRP A 359 27.81 -12.49 3.35
CA TRP A 359 27.46 -12.08 4.70
C TRP A 359 28.11 -13.00 5.72
N ARG A 360 28.97 -12.46 6.58
CA ARG A 360 29.68 -13.19 7.63
C ARG A 360 29.81 -12.30 8.86
N ASN A 361 29.50 -12.86 10.03
CA ASN A 361 29.64 -12.16 11.31
C ASN A 361 29.00 -10.76 11.28
N GLY A 362 27.76 -10.68 10.78
CA GLY A 362 27.01 -9.43 10.68
C GLY A 362 27.52 -8.42 9.66
N SER A 363 28.29 -8.79 8.62
CA SER A 363 28.71 -7.84 7.57
C SER A 363 28.98 -8.52 6.22
N PHE A 364 28.85 -7.78 5.12
CA PHE A 364 29.30 -8.23 3.81
C PHE A 364 30.82 -8.16 3.68
N THR A 365 31.43 -9.27 3.30
CA THR A 365 32.88 -9.38 3.07
C THR A 365 33.16 -9.95 1.68
N LEU A 366 34.15 -9.39 0.98
CA LEU A 366 34.50 -9.86 -0.36
C LEU A 366 34.81 -11.36 -0.35
N TYR A 367 34.14 -12.11 -1.23
CA TYR A 367 34.21 -13.56 -1.32
C TYR A 367 34.89 -14.03 -2.60
N GLN A 368 34.54 -13.43 -3.73
CA GLN A 368 35.05 -13.80 -5.04
C GLN A 368 35.08 -12.57 -5.94
N ASN A 369 36.12 -12.44 -6.78
CA ASN A 369 36.10 -11.53 -7.92
C ASN A 369 35.66 -12.28 -9.17
N ILE A 370 34.78 -11.69 -9.95
CA ILE A 370 34.28 -12.22 -11.21
C ILE A 370 34.64 -11.24 -12.32
N SER A 371 35.37 -11.73 -13.34
CA SER A 371 35.73 -10.90 -14.48
C SER A 371 34.47 -10.54 -15.27
N THR A 372 34.11 -9.25 -15.24
CA THR A 372 32.97 -8.67 -15.96
C THR A 372 33.46 -7.53 -16.85
N GLN A 373 32.59 -7.00 -17.70
CA GLN A 373 32.92 -5.94 -18.65
C GLN A 373 31.92 -4.80 -18.50
N GLU A 374 32.25 -3.85 -17.62
CA GLU A 374 31.34 -2.74 -17.26
C GLU A 374 29.95 -3.29 -16.89
N ALA A 375 29.92 -4.10 -15.83
CA ALA A 375 28.70 -4.75 -15.38
C ALA A 375 27.66 -3.69 -15.00
N ARG A 376 26.45 -3.83 -15.52
CA ARG A 376 25.33 -2.91 -15.31
C ARG A 376 24.30 -3.42 -14.33
N ALA A 377 24.03 -4.72 -14.39
CA ALA A 377 23.13 -5.42 -13.48
C ALA A 377 23.56 -6.88 -13.32
N TRP A 378 23.17 -7.46 -12.19
CA TRP A 378 23.17 -8.89 -11.94
C TRP A 378 21.73 -9.37 -11.74
N LYS A 379 21.44 -10.59 -12.19
CA LYS A 379 20.21 -11.29 -11.80
C LYS A 379 20.51 -12.66 -11.24
N HIS A 380 20.02 -12.93 -10.04
CA HIS A 380 20.04 -14.26 -9.46
C HIS A 380 18.81 -15.08 -9.86
N PHE A 381 19.03 -16.36 -10.17
CA PHE A 381 17.94 -17.30 -10.42
C PHE A 381 18.33 -18.74 -10.14
N SER A 382 17.32 -19.60 -10.00
CA SER A 382 17.50 -21.03 -9.74
C SER A 382 16.66 -21.89 -10.67
N ILE A 383 17.25 -22.98 -11.19
CA ILE A 383 16.58 -23.96 -12.04
C ILE A 383 16.98 -25.35 -11.57
N ASP A 384 15.99 -26.21 -11.28
CA ASP A 384 16.21 -27.60 -10.83
C ASP A 384 17.18 -27.71 -9.64
N GLY A 385 17.07 -26.79 -8.67
CA GLY A 385 17.93 -26.73 -7.49
C GLY A 385 19.38 -26.27 -7.76
N LYS A 386 19.71 -25.88 -9.00
CA LYS A 386 21.00 -25.27 -9.36
C LYS A 386 20.87 -23.75 -9.29
N VAL A 387 21.87 -23.10 -8.71
CA VAL A 387 21.94 -21.64 -8.55
C VAL A 387 22.77 -21.02 -9.67
N PHE A 388 22.25 -19.93 -10.23
CA PHE A 388 22.87 -19.18 -11.31
C PHE A 388 22.89 -17.67 -11.03
N LEU A 389 23.79 -16.98 -11.72
CA LEU A 389 23.84 -15.54 -11.83
C LEU A 389 24.01 -15.18 -13.30
N VAL A 390 23.31 -14.17 -13.80
CA VAL A 390 23.59 -13.58 -15.11
C VAL A 390 24.02 -12.13 -14.93
N VAL A 391 25.04 -11.69 -15.70
CA VAL A 391 25.50 -10.30 -15.70
C VAL A 391 25.12 -9.62 -17.01
N ALA A 392 24.55 -8.42 -16.91
CA ALA A 392 24.43 -7.47 -18.01
C ALA A 392 25.76 -6.74 -18.19
N ASN A 393 26.47 -7.01 -19.29
CA ASN A 393 27.69 -6.27 -19.65
C ASN A 393 27.35 -5.23 -20.72
N SER A 394 27.90 -4.03 -20.57
CA SER A 394 27.61 -2.91 -21.47
C SER A 394 28.90 -2.19 -21.85
N ARG A 395 29.63 -2.78 -22.81
CA ARG A 395 30.91 -2.26 -23.31
C ARG A 395 30.82 -2.11 -24.82
N GLU A 396 31.29 -1.01 -25.38
CA GLU A 396 31.22 -0.72 -26.83
C GLU A 396 32.18 -1.55 -27.72
N VAL A 397 32.24 -2.87 -27.53
CA VAL A 397 33.13 -3.78 -28.29
C VAL A 397 32.32 -4.95 -28.82
N GLU A 398 32.20 -5.04 -30.15
CA GLU A 398 31.46 -6.10 -30.84
C GLU A 398 32.28 -7.42 -30.95
N PRO A 399 31.66 -8.60 -30.77
CA PRO A 399 30.31 -8.79 -30.27
C PRO A 399 30.23 -8.48 -28.77
N GLU A 400 29.15 -7.81 -28.36
CA GLU A 400 28.87 -7.56 -26.95
C GLU A 400 28.22 -8.80 -26.30
N LEU A 401 28.71 -9.18 -25.12
CA LEU A 401 28.40 -10.48 -24.53
C LEU A 401 28.03 -10.37 -23.05
N SER A 402 26.88 -10.92 -22.69
CA SER A 402 26.48 -11.19 -21.31
C SER A 402 26.82 -12.62 -20.92
N VAL A 403 27.06 -12.87 -19.63
CA VAL A 403 27.59 -14.16 -19.16
C VAL A 403 26.73 -14.71 -18.03
N ILE A 404 26.34 -15.98 -18.17
CA ILE A 404 25.68 -16.75 -17.12
C ILE A 404 26.74 -17.53 -16.36
N TYR A 405 26.70 -17.47 -15.04
CA TYR A 405 27.52 -18.21 -14.11
C TYR A 405 26.66 -19.21 -13.34
N ARG A 406 27.25 -20.33 -12.95
CA ARG A 406 26.62 -21.38 -12.15
C ARG A 406 27.44 -21.62 -10.89
N TRP A 407 26.74 -21.79 -9.77
CA TRP A 407 27.37 -22.19 -8.51
C TRP A 407 27.97 -23.59 -8.60
N HIS A 408 29.26 -23.71 -8.29
CA HIS A 408 29.96 -24.99 -8.27
C HIS A 408 30.18 -25.47 -6.83
N GLN A 409 29.30 -26.35 -6.34
CA GLN A 409 29.25 -26.79 -4.94
C GLN A 409 30.59 -27.24 -4.36
N ARG A 410 31.37 -28.10 -5.05
CA ARG A 410 32.67 -28.59 -4.52
C ARG A 410 33.75 -27.51 -4.44
N ARG A 411 33.68 -26.49 -5.31
CA ARG A 411 34.66 -25.39 -5.35
C ARG A 411 34.16 -24.17 -4.58
N ARG A 412 32.91 -24.21 -4.11
CA ARG A 412 32.20 -23.15 -3.42
C ARG A 412 32.39 -21.80 -4.11
N ARG A 413 32.20 -21.74 -5.43
CA ARG A 413 32.36 -20.50 -6.19
C ARG A 413 31.54 -20.53 -7.47
N PHE A 414 31.23 -19.36 -8.01
CA PHE A 414 30.58 -19.25 -9.31
C PHE A 414 31.58 -19.48 -10.45
N LEU A 415 31.17 -20.24 -11.45
CA LEU A 415 31.93 -20.51 -12.67
C LEU A 415 31.08 -20.17 -13.89
N ARG A 416 31.71 -19.69 -14.96
CA ARG A 416 31.01 -19.43 -16.24
C ARG A 416 30.31 -20.69 -16.73
N HIS A 417 29.04 -20.55 -17.11
CA HIS A 417 28.15 -21.61 -17.60
C HIS A 417 27.80 -21.39 -19.08
N GLN A 418 27.37 -20.19 -19.44
CA GLN A 418 26.93 -19.85 -20.79
C GLN A 418 27.26 -18.39 -21.12
N THR A 419 27.34 -18.07 -22.40
CA THR A 419 27.45 -16.69 -22.90
C THR A 419 26.40 -16.43 -23.94
N LEU A 420 25.80 -15.24 -23.88
CA LEU A 420 24.72 -14.80 -24.75
C LEU A 420 25.15 -13.49 -25.41
N GLU A 421 24.91 -13.38 -26.72
CA GLU A 421 25.09 -12.13 -27.43
C GLU A 421 24.01 -11.13 -27.00
N THR A 422 24.45 -9.93 -26.64
CA THR A 422 23.60 -8.85 -26.15
C THR A 422 24.04 -7.54 -26.77
N HIS A 423 23.30 -6.45 -26.54
CA HIS A 423 23.63 -5.12 -27.07
C HIS A 423 23.49 -4.07 -25.99
N SER A 424 24.62 -3.70 -25.38
CA SER A 424 24.72 -2.76 -24.28
C SER A 424 23.72 -3.11 -23.18
N ALA A 425 23.78 -4.36 -22.71
CA ALA A 425 22.77 -4.89 -21.77
C ALA A 425 22.77 -4.05 -20.49
N LEU A 426 21.59 -3.58 -20.08
CA LEU A 426 21.43 -2.82 -18.83
C LEU A 426 20.83 -3.65 -17.70
N ASP A 427 19.97 -4.61 -18.05
CA ASP A 427 19.25 -5.45 -17.09
C ASP A 427 18.99 -6.87 -17.64
N TRP A 428 18.79 -7.81 -16.72
CA TRP A 428 18.26 -9.14 -16.96
C TRP A 428 17.12 -9.46 -15.98
N GLU A 429 15.97 -9.88 -16.50
CA GLU A 429 14.87 -10.38 -15.68
C GLU A 429 14.72 -11.90 -15.81
N SER A 430 14.42 -12.59 -14.71
CA SER A 430 14.30 -14.04 -14.65
C SER A 430 12.91 -14.45 -14.17
N PHE A 431 12.24 -15.32 -14.93
CA PHE A 431 10.87 -15.68 -14.61
C PHE A 431 10.52 -17.09 -15.05
N SER A 432 9.38 -17.57 -14.57
CA SER A 432 8.85 -18.87 -14.96
C SER A 432 7.37 -18.81 -15.29
N ILE A 433 6.98 -19.51 -16.35
CA ILE A 433 5.61 -19.64 -16.82
C ILE A 433 5.36 -21.11 -17.12
N HIS A 434 4.32 -21.70 -16.50
CA HIS A 434 3.93 -23.10 -16.70
C HIS A 434 5.13 -24.08 -16.61
N ASN A 435 5.93 -24.01 -15.55
CA ASN A 435 7.14 -24.82 -15.32
C ASN A 435 8.27 -24.68 -16.36
N HIS A 436 8.24 -23.63 -17.19
CA HIS A 436 9.36 -23.27 -18.06
C HIS A 436 10.06 -22.05 -17.50
N SER A 437 11.39 -22.10 -17.44
CA SER A 437 12.23 -20.99 -17.00
C SER A 437 12.67 -20.15 -18.19
N PHE A 438 12.63 -18.83 -18.02
CA PHE A 438 12.97 -17.85 -19.02
C PHE A 438 13.92 -16.80 -18.46
N LEU A 439 14.65 -16.16 -19.36
CA LEU A 439 15.40 -14.93 -19.10
C LEU A 439 15.03 -13.91 -20.17
N VAL A 440 14.96 -12.63 -19.83
CA VAL A 440 14.85 -11.54 -20.79
C VAL A 440 15.95 -10.51 -20.54
N VAL A 441 16.54 -9.98 -21.61
CA VAL A 441 17.59 -8.95 -21.52
C VAL A 441 17.07 -7.60 -21.99
N ALA A 442 17.41 -6.53 -21.25
CA ALA A 442 17.22 -5.16 -21.68
C ALA A 442 18.39 -4.73 -22.60
N ASN A 443 18.18 -4.83 -23.91
CA ASN A 443 19.16 -4.39 -24.90
C ASN A 443 19.00 -2.88 -25.16
N HIS A 444 19.96 -2.08 -24.70
CA HIS A 444 19.86 -0.62 -24.74
C HIS A 444 20.30 0.00 -26.06
N ARG A 445 21.41 -0.49 -26.63
CA ARG A 445 22.01 0.11 -27.83
C ARG A 445 22.91 -0.89 -28.54
N ARG A 446 22.83 -0.91 -29.87
CA ARG A 446 23.76 -1.66 -30.72
C ARG A 446 25.01 -0.83 -30.99
N ALA A 447 26.19 -1.36 -30.64
CA ALA A 447 27.46 -0.62 -30.75
C ALA A 447 27.80 -0.19 -32.17
N ARG A 448 27.56 -1.04 -33.18
CA ARG A 448 27.92 -0.77 -34.59
C ARG A 448 27.43 0.58 -35.14
N ASP A 449 26.20 0.96 -34.82
CA ASP A 449 25.53 2.13 -35.40
C ASP A 449 24.85 3.03 -34.36
N SER A 450 25.08 2.76 -33.07
CA SER A 450 24.47 3.45 -31.94
C SER A 450 22.93 3.48 -31.99
N ASN A 451 22.30 2.50 -32.63
CA ASN A 451 20.85 2.42 -32.69
C ASN A 451 20.29 1.95 -31.34
N HIS A 452 19.40 2.75 -30.75
CA HIS A 452 18.68 2.44 -29.52
C HIS A 452 17.34 1.72 -29.77
N ASN A 453 16.83 1.74 -31.01
CA ASN A 453 15.59 1.04 -31.37
C ASN A 453 15.92 -0.35 -31.89
N ILE A 454 16.14 -1.26 -30.94
CA ILE A 454 16.56 -2.64 -31.18
C ILE A 454 15.69 -3.60 -30.39
N HIS A 455 15.79 -4.90 -30.72
CA HIS A 455 15.04 -5.91 -30.00
C HIS A 455 15.73 -6.31 -28.69
N SER A 456 14.92 -6.41 -27.65
CA SER A 456 15.22 -7.20 -26.47
C SER A 456 14.86 -8.67 -26.73
N VAL A 457 15.57 -9.59 -26.09
CA VAL A 457 15.48 -11.03 -26.40
C VAL A 457 15.04 -11.80 -25.17
N ILE A 458 14.01 -12.65 -25.34
CA ILE A 458 13.57 -13.62 -24.36
C ILE A 458 14.19 -14.96 -24.72
N TYR A 459 14.89 -15.56 -23.76
CA TYR A 459 15.47 -16.89 -23.84
C TYR A 459 14.66 -17.87 -23.00
N ARG A 460 14.57 -19.11 -23.46
CA ARG A 460 13.95 -20.22 -22.73
C ARG A 460 15.00 -21.26 -22.37
N TRP A 461 14.93 -21.76 -21.15
CA TRP A 461 15.77 -22.87 -20.70
C TRP A 461 15.40 -24.17 -21.41
N ASN A 462 16.39 -24.81 -22.03
CA ASN A 462 16.24 -26.14 -22.59
C ASN A 462 16.79 -27.19 -21.60
N PRO A 463 15.95 -28.05 -21.02
CA PRO A 463 16.37 -29.01 -20.00
C PRO A 463 17.32 -30.10 -20.55
N ASN A 464 17.28 -30.38 -21.85
CA ASN A 464 18.14 -31.38 -22.48
C ASN A 464 19.57 -30.87 -22.66
N THR A 465 19.71 -29.65 -23.17
CA THR A 465 21.02 -29.02 -23.42
C THR A 465 21.57 -28.33 -22.18
N GLN A 466 20.71 -28.01 -21.20
CA GLN A 466 21.02 -27.18 -20.03
C GLN A 466 21.55 -25.79 -20.42
N LEU A 467 21.00 -25.23 -21.50
CA LEU A 467 21.34 -23.92 -22.03
C LEU A 467 20.07 -23.11 -22.28
N PHE A 468 20.22 -21.80 -22.24
CA PHE A 468 19.20 -20.86 -22.69
C PHE A 468 19.26 -20.68 -24.21
N GLU A 469 18.11 -20.77 -24.85
CA GLU A 469 17.94 -20.66 -26.30
C GLU A 469 16.95 -19.54 -26.61
N VAL A 470 17.14 -18.81 -27.71
CA VAL A 470 16.24 -17.70 -28.08
C VAL A 470 14.82 -18.24 -28.28
N ASN A 471 13.86 -17.62 -27.60
CA ASN A 471 12.44 -17.99 -27.64
C ASN A 471 11.59 -16.94 -28.36
N GLN A 472 11.81 -15.67 -28.05
CA GLN A 472 11.04 -14.55 -28.62
C GLN A 472 11.89 -13.27 -28.63
N THR A 473 11.60 -12.36 -29.55
CA THR A 473 12.15 -11.00 -29.57
C THR A 473 11.05 -9.98 -29.39
N LEU A 474 11.30 -8.91 -28.63
CA LEU A 474 10.37 -7.81 -28.39
C LEU A 474 11.00 -6.49 -28.85
N SER A 475 10.27 -5.69 -29.61
CA SER A 475 10.74 -4.35 -30.02
C SER A 475 10.79 -3.41 -28.82
N THR A 476 11.96 -2.83 -28.58
CA THR A 476 12.22 -1.92 -27.47
C THR A 476 12.99 -0.68 -27.92
N SER A 477 12.98 0.37 -27.11
CA SER A 477 13.65 1.65 -27.41
C SER A 477 14.50 2.06 -26.22
N GLY A 478 15.80 1.80 -26.30
CA GLY A 478 16.73 2.06 -25.21
C GLY A 478 16.29 1.36 -23.93
N ALA A 479 15.96 0.07 -24.01
CA ALA A 479 15.51 -0.72 -22.87
C ALA A 479 16.51 -0.60 -21.73
N TYR A 480 16.01 -0.35 -20.54
CA TYR A 480 16.84 -0.15 -19.35
C TYR A 480 16.56 -1.20 -18.29
N ASP A 481 15.29 -1.57 -18.15
CA ASP A 481 14.81 -2.53 -17.17
C ASP A 481 13.67 -3.38 -17.74
N TRP A 482 13.56 -4.60 -17.24
CA TRP A 482 12.43 -5.51 -17.42
C TRP A 482 11.88 -5.96 -16.08
N GLU A 483 10.57 -5.89 -15.91
CA GLU A 483 9.93 -6.38 -14.69
C GLU A 483 8.88 -7.45 -15.01
N PHE A 484 8.96 -8.59 -14.32
CA PHE A 484 8.04 -9.71 -14.49
C PHE A 484 7.09 -9.83 -13.31
N PHE A 485 5.79 -9.91 -13.61
CA PHE A 485 4.78 -10.10 -12.58
C PHE A 485 3.60 -10.92 -13.06
N SER A 486 2.81 -11.41 -12.11
CA SER A 486 1.61 -12.19 -12.39
C SER A 486 0.42 -11.67 -11.61
N VAL A 487 -0.74 -11.59 -12.28
CA VAL A 487 -2.02 -11.21 -11.67
C VAL A 487 -3.01 -12.34 -11.92
N GLY A 488 -3.28 -13.13 -10.88
CA GLY A 488 -4.07 -14.34 -11.01
C GLY A 488 -3.43 -15.32 -12.01
N PRO A 489 -4.14 -15.77 -13.05
CA PRO A 489 -3.59 -16.68 -14.06
C PRO A 489 -2.82 -15.96 -15.20
N TYR A 490 -2.76 -14.64 -15.19
CA TYR A 490 -2.13 -13.86 -16.26
C TYR A 490 -0.70 -13.49 -15.89
N HIS A 491 0.23 -13.63 -16.84
CA HIS A 491 1.63 -13.29 -16.70
C HIS A 491 1.96 -12.08 -17.56
N PHE A 492 2.73 -11.15 -17.02
CA PHE A 492 3.06 -9.88 -17.65
C PHE A 492 4.57 -9.63 -17.63
N LEU A 493 5.01 -8.80 -18.57
CA LEU A 493 6.34 -8.22 -18.60
C LEU A 493 6.22 -6.72 -18.87
N ALA A 494 6.81 -5.87 -18.05
CA ALA A 494 6.93 -4.43 -18.32
C ALA A 494 8.36 -4.12 -18.75
N VAL A 495 8.53 -3.29 -19.79
CA VAL A 495 9.84 -2.75 -20.17
C VAL A 495 9.91 -1.26 -19.87
N ALA A 496 11.01 -0.82 -19.26
CA ALA A 496 11.35 0.58 -19.14
C ALA A 496 12.07 1.03 -20.44
N ASN A 497 11.33 1.69 -21.32
CA ASN A 497 11.91 2.30 -22.52
C ASN A 497 12.43 3.70 -22.15
N THR A 498 13.75 3.89 -22.11
CA THR A 498 14.34 5.16 -21.67
C THR A 498 14.55 6.15 -22.80
N PHE A 499 15.04 5.71 -23.97
CA PHE A 499 15.54 6.61 -25.01
C PHE A 499 15.49 5.98 -26.40
N ASP A 500 14.94 6.70 -27.38
CA ASP A 500 14.80 6.22 -28.77
C ASP A 500 15.93 6.68 -29.71
N GLY A 501 16.98 7.31 -29.18
CA GLY A 501 18.02 7.97 -29.96
C GLY A 501 17.78 9.47 -30.20
N ARG A 502 16.61 10.00 -29.83
CA ARG A 502 16.26 11.43 -29.98
C ARG A 502 15.70 12.05 -28.71
N THR A 503 14.78 11.37 -28.04
CA THR A 503 14.06 11.88 -26.85
C THR A 503 13.88 10.80 -25.80
N THR A 504 13.72 11.23 -24.54
CA THR A 504 13.34 10.35 -23.42
C THR A 504 11.83 10.38 -23.14
N ALA A 505 11.08 11.25 -23.81
CA ALA A 505 9.62 11.30 -23.72
C ALA A 505 8.98 10.24 -24.64
N ILE A 506 9.13 8.97 -24.28
CA ILE A 506 8.65 7.81 -25.04
C ILE A 506 7.78 6.92 -24.16
N SER A 507 7.00 6.05 -24.79
CA SER A 507 6.16 5.10 -24.05
C SER A 507 6.92 3.83 -23.69
N SER A 508 6.76 3.43 -22.44
CA SER A 508 7.09 2.11 -21.94
C SER A 508 5.95 1.14 -22.22
N THR A 509 6.23 -0.16 -22.31
CA THR A 509 5.25 -1.15 -22.78
C THR A 509 5.09 -2.27 -21.77
N VAL A 510 3.84 -2.57 -21.43
CA VAL A 510 3.46 -3.77 -20.69
C VAL A 510 2.97 -4.81 -21.69
N TYR A 511 3.49 -6.02 -21.58
CA TYR A 511 3.13 -7.18 -22.38
C TYR A 511 2.38 -8.19 -21.51
N VAL A 512 1.52 -8.99 -22.13
CA VAL A 512 0.79 -10.11 -21.52
C VAL A 512 1.12 -11.41 -22.26
N TRP A 513 1.29 -12.49 -21.53
CA TRP A 513 1.52 -13.82 -22.08
C TRP A 513 0.21 -14.42 -22.60
N LEU A 514 0.10 -14.60 -23.91
CA LEU A 514 -1.08 -15.16 -24.57
C LEU A 514 -0.64 -16.15 -25.65
N SER A 515 -1.21 -17.36 -25.62
CA SER A 515 -0.96 -18.40 -26.65
C SER A 515 0.51 -18.77 -26.85
N GLY A 516 1.33 -18.73 -25.78
CA GLY A 516 2.73 -19.15 -25.83
C GLY A 516 3.73 -18.05 -26.19
N SER A 517 3.30 -16.78 -26.26
CA SER A 517 4.18 -15.64 -26.49
C SER A 517 3.69 -14.38 -25.78
N PHE A 518 4.58 -13.42 -25.55
CA PHE A 518 4.22 -12.10 -25.05
C PHE A 518 3.66 -11.22 -26.17
N GLN A 519 2.54 -10.56 -25.89
CA GLN A 519 1.87 -9.62 -26.78
C GLN A 519 1.63 -8.31 -26.05
N ILE A 520 1.57 -7.19 -26.77
CA ILE A 520 1.38 -5.87 -26.15
C ILE A 520 0.03 -5.85 -25.42
N PHE A 521 0.06 -5.53 -24.12
CA PHE A 521 -1.11 -5.33 -23.28
C PHE A 521 -1.46 -3.84 -23.18
N GLN A 522 -0.47 -3.01 -22.85
CA GLN A 522 -0.66 -1.57 -22.65
C GLN A 522 0.62 -0.80 -22.99
N SER A 523 0.46 0.40 -23.53
CA SER A 523 1.55 1.37 -23.70
C SER A 523 1.33 2.53 -22.75
N ILE A 524 2.34 2.85 -21.94
CA ILE A 524 2.28 3.87 -20.88
C ILE A 524 3.29 4.97 -21.20
N PRO A 525 2.85 6.23 -21.40
CA PRO A 525 3.76 7.35 -21.59
C PRO A 525 4.65 7.56 -20.37
N THR A 526 5.96 7.59 -20.58
CA THR A 526 6.98 7.73 -19.53
C THR A 526 8.00 8.81 -19.92
N LEU A 527 8.86 9.20 -18.97
CA LEU A 527 9.90 10.22 -19.18
C LEU A 527 11.26 9.67 -18.75
N GLY A 528 11.94 9.02 -19.68
CA GLY A 528 13.20 8.35 -19.41
C GLY A 528 13.03 7.27 -18.36
N ALA A 529 12.06 6.37 -18.54
CA ALA A 529 11.82 5.27 -17.62
C ALA A 529 13.09 4.45 -17.47
N THR A 530 13.56 4.25 -16.25
CA THR A 530 14.75 3.42 -15.96
C THR A 530 14.42 2.16 -15.20
N ASP A 531 13.27 2.12 -14.51
CA ASP A 531 12.90 0.99 -13.67
C ASP A 531 11.37 0.88 -13.56
N TRP A 532 10.90 -0.35 -13.40
CA TRP A 532 9.54 -0.73 -13.08
C TRP A 532 9.53 -1.62 -11.83
N GLU A 533 8.84 -1.18 -10.79
CA GLU A 533 8.71 -1.97 -9.57
C GLU A 533 7.27 -2.43 -9.35
N THR A 534 7.07 -3.73 -9.12
CA THR A 534 5.73 -4.29 -8.90
C THR A 534 5.48 -4.66 -7.45
N PHE A 535 4.29 -4.33 -6.96
CA PHE A 535 3.89 -4.70 -5.61
C PHE A 535 2.40 -4.84 -5.44
N GLN A 536 2.02 -5.59 -4.41
CA GLN A 536 0.62 -5.83 -4.04
C GLN A 536 0.35 -5.34 -2.62
N ILE A 537 -0.73 -4.58 -2.45
CA ILE A 537 -1.17 -4.09 -1.14
C ILE A 537 -2.66 -4.37 -0.99
N ASP A 538 -3.03 -5.12 0.05
CA ASP A 538 -4.42 -5.45 0.39
C ASP A 538 -5.24 -6.01 -0.79
N GLY A 539 -4.61 -6.84 -1.64
CA GLY A 539 -5.25 -7.43 -2.81
C GLY A 539 -5.22 -6.56 -4.08
N ARG A 540 -4.82 -5.29 -3.98
CA ARG A 540 -4.67 -4.35 -5.11
C ARG A 540 -3.27 -4.47 -5.69
N PHE A 541 -3.17 -4.43 -7.02
CA PHE A 541 -1.90 -4.55 -7.74
C PHE A 541 -1.44 -3.20 -8.26
N PHE A 542 -0.15 -2.91 -8.04
CA PHE A 542 0.47 -1.67 -8.43
C PHE A 542 1.75 -1.91 -9.23
N LEU A 543 2.10 -0.91 -10.01
CA LEU A 543 3.28 -0.87 -10.85
C LEU A 543 3.85 0.56 -10.77
N ALA A 544 5.05 0.76 -10.26
CA ALA A 544 5.69 2.06 -10.13
C ALA A 544 6.78 2.24 -11.19
N VAL A 545 6.81 3.38 -11.86
CA VAL A 545 7.90 3.73 -12.80
C VAL A 545 8.87 4.72 -12.16
N ALA A 546 10.16 4.48 -12.31
CA ALA A 546 11.21 5.47 -12.07
C ALA A 546 11.42 6.31 -13.35
N ASN A 547 11.06 7.59 -13.30
CA ASN A 547 11.33 8.52 -14.40
C ASN A 547 12.63 9.30 -14.13
N SER A 548 13.65 9.09 -14.97
CA SER A 548 15.00 9.61 -14.71
C SER A 548 15.25 11.01 -15.28
N GLN A 549 14.78 11.32 -16.48
CA GLN A 549 15.06 12.62 -17.10
C GLN A 549 14.18 12.91 -18.30
N LYS A 550 13.91 14.19 -18.53
CA LYS A 550 13.38 14.72 -19.79
C LYS A 550 14.51 15.43 -20.55
N VAL A 551 15.00 14.80 -21.61
CA VAL A 551 15.98 15.41 -22.52
C VAL A 551 15.26 16.38 -23.46
N CYS A 552 15.70 17.63 -23.49
CA CYS A 552 15.16 18.67 -24.35
C CYS A 552 16.13 18.96 -25.49
N GLU A 553 15.68 18.92 -26.76
CA GLU A 553 16.54 19.29 -27.90
C GLU A 553 16.99 20.76 -27.87
N ARG A 554 16.17 21.64 -27.26
CA ARG A 554 16.46 23.05 -27.08
C ARG A 554 16.17 23.45 -25.63
N GLY A 555 17.22 23.75 -24.87
CA GLY A 555 17.14 24.13 -23.45
C GLY A 555 17.72 23.09 -22.51
N PRO A 556 17.75 23.35 -21.19
CA PRO A 556 18.29 22.42 -20.21
C PRO A 556 17.38 21.18 -20.07
N SER A 557 17.99 20.01 -19.92
CA SER A 557 17.29 18.78 -19.53
C SER A 557 16.70 18.93 -18.13
N LEU A 558 15.57 18.27 -17.88
CA LEU A 558 14.93 18.24 -16.56
C LEU A 558 15.23 16.91 -15.86
N TYR A 559 15.76 16.99 -14.65
CA TYR A 559 16.09 15.84 -13.81
C TYR A 559 15.15 15.71 -12.60
N SER A 560 14.52 16.81 -12.18
CA SER A 560 13.48 16.80 -11.16
C SER A 560 12.12 16.65 -11.82
N ILE A 561 11.60 15.42 -11.84
CA ILE A 561 10.36 15.05 -12.54
C ILE A 561 9.56 14.04 -11.71
N ASN A 562 8.27 13.92 -12.01
CA ASN A 562 7.41 12.97 -11.32
C ASN A 562 7.70 11.54 -11.82
N SER A 563 7.97 10.65 -10.88
CA SER A 563 7.77 9.21 -11.02
C SER A 563 6.31 8.88 -10.69
N THR A 564 5.78 7.80 -11.24
CA THR A 564 4.33 7.52 -11.17
C THR A 564 4.08 6.10 -10.69
N VAL A 565 3.23 5.95 -9.68
CA VAL A 565 2.62 4.68 -9.28
C VAL A 565 1.32 4.51 -10.04
N TYR A 566 1.15 3.37 -10.70
CA TYR A 566 -0.07 2.96 -11.38
C TYR A 566 -0.76 1.84 -10.59
N GLU A 567 -2.08 1.79 -10.64
CA GLU A 567 -2.90 0.71 -10.09
C GLU A 567 -3.59 -0.04 -11.23
N LEU A 568 -3.61 -1.37 -11.16
CA LEU A 568 -4.39 -2.18 -12.07
C LEU A 568 -5.89 -2.03 -11.77
N ASN A 569 -6.61 -1.40 -12.68
CA ASN A 569 -8.06 -1.39 -12.64
C ASN A 569 -8.60 -2.69 -13.24
N THR A 570 -9.18 -3.53 -12.39
CA THR A 570 -9.73 -4.84 -12.77
C THR A 570 -11.01 -4.76 -13.62
N LEU A 571 -11.69 -3.61 -13.65
CA LEU A 571 -12.86 -3.40 -14.50
C LEU A 571 -12.47 -3.04 -15.92
N THR A 572 -11.46 -2.18 -16.08
CA THR A 572 -10.98 -1.73 -17.40
C THR A 572 -9.86 -2.58 -17.95
N HIS A 573 -9.33 -3.52 -17.15
CA HIS A 573 -8.14 -4.32 -17.45
C HIS A 573 -6.98 -3.45 -17.93
N SER A 574 -6.65 -2.41 -17.16
CA SER A 574 -5.57 -1.49 -17.50
C SER A 574 -4.95 -0.86 -16.26
N PHE A 575 -3.66 -0.54 -16.34
CA PHE A 575 -2.96 0.26 -15.35
C PHE A 575 -3.35 1.73 -15.50
N ILE A 576 -3.93 2.28 -14.44
CA ILE A 576 -4.32 3.68 -14.34
C ILE A 576 -3.42 4.40 -13.34
N ARG A 577 -3.09 5.66 -13.62
CA ARG A 577 -2.26 6.48 -12.71
C ARG A 577 -2.94 6.57 -11.34
N PHE A 578 -2.24 6.16 -10.29
CA PHE A 578 -2.70 6.17 -8.90
C PHE A 578 -2.09 7.35 -8.13
N GLN A 579 -0.77 7.53 -8.24
CA GLN A 579 -0.04 8.59 -7.52
C GLN A 579 1.16 9.05 -8.32
N ASP A 580 1.40 10.37 -8.35
CA ASP A 580 2.67 10.93 -8.82
C ASP A 580 3.52 11.33 -7.61
N ILE A 581 4.81 11.00 -7.66
CA ILE A 581 5.80 11.30 -6.63
C ILE A 581 6.93 12.08 -7.29
N LEU A 582 7.21 13.29 -6.80
CA LEU A 582 8.34 14.07 -7.29
C LEU A 582 9.65 13.38 -6.90
N THR A 583 10.49 13.13 -7.90
CA THR A 583 11.78 12.45 -7.76
C THR A 583 12.89 13.20 -8.50
N HIS A 584 14.15 12.88 -8.19
CA HIS A 584 15.32 13.53 -8.76
C HIS A 584 16.19 12.52 -9.47
N SER A 585 15.97 12.39 -10.79
CA SER A 585 16.53 11.35 -11.62
C SER A 585 16.45 10.00 -10.93
N ALA A 586 15.21 9.56 -10.68
CA ALA A 586 14.95 8.25 -10.11
C ALA A 586 15.52 7.21 -11.06
N VAL A 587 16.37 6.34 -10.53
CA VAL A 587 16.94 5.23 -11.30
C VAL A 587 16.25 3.91 -10.96
N ASP A 588 15.80 3.78 -9.70
CA ASP A 588 15.32 2.53 -9.12
C ASP A 588 14.26 2.82 -8.02
N TRP A 589 13.30 1.90 -7.90
CA TRP A 589 12.31 1.80 -6.84
C TRP A 589 12.38 0.41 -6.20
N GLU A 590 12.50 0.37 -4.88
CA GLU A 590 12.49 -0.90 -4.15
C GLU A 590 11.30 -0.96 -3.18
N PHE A 591 10.45 -1.97 -3.33
CA PHE A 591 9.32 -2.21 -2.44
C PHE A 591 9.66 -3.26 -1.37
N PHE A 592 9.39 -2.93 -0.11
CA PHE A 592 9.61 -3.87 0.98
C PHE A 592 8.62 -3.72 2.12
N THR A 593 8.66 -4.68 3.04
CA THR A 593 7.74 -4.72 4.18
C THR A 593 8.49 -4.91 5.48
N VAL A 594 8.05 -4.19 6.53
CA VAL A 594 8.52 -4.38 7.91
C VAL A 594 7.29 -4.64 8.76
N GLY A 595 7.15 -5.89 9.21
CA GLY A 595 5.92 -6.41 9.80
C GLY A 595 4.72 -6.19 8.88
N GLU A 596 3.71 -5.46 9.36
CA GLU A 596 2.50 -5.14 8.58
C GLU A 596 2.67 -3.89 7.70
N GLU A 597 3.67 -3.05 7.95
CA GLU A 597 3.89 -1.81 7.22
C GLU A 597 4.54 -2.07 5.85
N LYS A 598 4.15 -1.27 4.86
CA LYS A 598 4.59 -1.37 3.46
C LYS A 598 5.35 -0.11 3.10
N PHE A 599 6.49 -0.27 2.46
CA PHE A 599 7.40 0.81 2.15
C PHE A 599 7.84 0.76 0.69
N LEU A 600 8.20 1.92 0.18
CA LEU A 600 8.82 2.10 -1.12
C LEU A 600 10.01 3.04 -0.95
N VAL A 601 11.18 2.73 -1.46
CA VAL A 601 12.35 3.61 -1.43
C VAL A 601 12.79 3.96 -2.84
N VAL A 602 13.14 5.23 -3.08
CA VAL A 602 13.64 5.70 -4.38
C VAL A 602 15.14 5.89 -4.37
N ALA A 603 15.81 5.44 -5.43
CA ALA A 603 17.19 5.85 -5.74
C ALA A 603 17.21 7.20 -6.48
N ASN A 604 17.26 8.30 -5.73
CA ASN A 604 17.46 9.64 -6.32
C ASN A 604 18.93 9.84 -6.70
N SER A 605 19.23 9.87 -8.00
CA SER A 605 20.63 9.86 -8.47
C SER A 605 21.20 11.26 -8.74
N HIS A 606 20.42 12.17 -9.34
CA HIS A 606 20.89 13.48 -9.78
C HIS A 606 19.74 14.50 -9.89
N ASP A 607 19.95 15.74 -9.42
CA ASP A 607 18.90 16.78 -9.41
C ASP A 607 19.04 17.79 -10.55
N GLY A 608 20.09 17.67 -11.36
CA GLY A 608 20.49 18.64 -12.39
C GLY A 608 21.75 19.42 -12.04
N SER A 609 22.19 19.36 -10.78
CA SER A 609 23.35 20.09 -10.25
C SER A 609 24.32 19.22 -9.45
N SER A 610 23.82 18.22 -8.73
CA SER A 610 24.57 17.42 -7.76
C SER A 610 24.12 15.96 -7.77
N TYR A 611 25.07 15.07 -7.49
CA TYR A 611 24.83 13.65 -7.19
C TYR A 611 24.70 13.39 -5.68
N SER A 612 24.96 14.38 -4.82
CA SER A 612 24.81 14.27 -3.37
C SER A 612 23.37 14.60 -2.98
N LEU A 613 22.50 13.58 -2.93
CA LEU A 613 21.07 13.73 -2.73
C LEU A 613 20.55 12.80 -1.64
N ASN A 614 19.38 13.12 -1.10
CA ASN A 614 18.67 12.17 -0.25
C ASN A 614 17.83 11.23 -1.11
N SER A 615 18.02 9.92 -0.90
CA SER A 615 17.02 8.93 -1.24
C SER A 615 15.89 9.00 -0.20
N VAL A 616 14.65 8.79 -0.62
CA VAL A 616 13.47 9.00 0.23
C VAL A 616 12.76 7.67 0.43
N LEU A 617 12.49 7.34 1.70
CA LEU A 617 11.68 6.20 2.07
C LEU A 617 10.24 6.66 2.28
N TYR A 618 9.31 6.03 1.60
CA TYR A 618 7.89 6.28 1.68
C TYR A 618 7.19 5.13 2.40
N ARG A 619 6.17 5.44 3.21
CA ARG A 619 5.31 4.46 3.87
C ARG A 619 3.91 4.53 3.28
N TRP A 620 3.31 3.37 3.04
CA TRP A 620 1.92 3.26 2.61
C TRP A 620 0.94 3.70 3.72
N GLN A 621 -0.02 4.54 3.35
CA GLN A 621 -1.03 5.11 4.25
C GLN A 621 -2.46 4.92 3.71
N GLY A 622 -2.72 3.84 2.98
CA GLY A 622 -4.04 3.55 2.43
C GLY A 622 -4.43 4.56 1.36
N TYR A 623 -5.41 5.43 1.65
CA TYR A 623 -5.92 6.40 0.66
C TYR A 623 -4.92 7.49 0.30
N GLU A 624 -4.03 7.89 1.22
CA GLU A 624 -2.98 8.88 0.93
C GLU A 624 -1.86 8.31 0.03
N GLY A 625 -1.90 7.00 -0.27
CA GLY A 625 -0.84 6.33 -1.02
C GLY A 625 0.46 6.28 -0.22
N PHE A 626 1.58 6.49 -0.90
CA PHE A 626 2.91 6.54 -0.30
C PHE A 626 3.24 7.93 0.20
N VAL A 627 3.56 8.07 1.48
CA VAL A 627 3.99 9.33 2.10
C VAL A 627 5.44 9.24 2.59
N PRO A 628 6.27 10.27 2.41
CA PRO A 628 7.66 10.23 2.84
C PRO A 628 7.74 10.12 4.37
N VAL A 629 8.59 9.23 4.86
CA VAL A 629 8.82 8.99 6.30
C VAL A 629 10.28 9.11 6.71
N HIS A 630 11.23 8.81 5.81
CA HIS A 630 12.66 9.01 6.06
C HIS A 630 13.36 9.60 4.84
N SER A 631 14.47 10.27 5.09
CA SER A 631 15.41 10.74 4.05
C SER A 631 16.79 10.21 4.39
N LEU A 632 17.35 9.44 3.46
CA LEU A 632 18.62 8.75 3.60
C LEU A 632 19.67 9.48 2.73
N PRO A 633 20.73 10.06 3.33
CA PRO A 633 21.78 10.70 2.57
C PRO A 633 22.50 9.68 1.68
N THR A 634 22.46 9.91 0.37
CA THR A 634 23.06 9.04 -0.64
C THR A 634 23.89 9.86 -1.63
N PHE A 635 24.76 9.19 -2.37
CA PHE A 635 25.63 9.85 -3.35
C PHE A 635 25.61 9.06 -4.65
N GLY A 636 25.04 9.63 -5.71
CA GLY A 636 24.86 8.97 -7.00
C GLY A 636 24.18 7.61 -6.86
N CYS A 637 23.13 7.55 -6.02
CA CYS A 637 22.38 6.32 -5.76
C CYS A 637 21.90 5.74 -7.08
N ARG A 638 22.03 4.43 -7.24
CA ARG A 638 21.60 3.75 -8.46
C ARG A 638 20.56 2.68 -8.23
N ASP A 639 20.63 2.04 -7.08
CA ASP A 639 19.88 0.82 -6.81
C ASP A 639 19.78 0.63 -5.29
N TRP A 640 18.67 0.03 -4.85
CA TRP A 640 18.33 -0.31 -3.48
C TRP A 640 17.86 -1.76 -3.40
N GLU A 641 18.36 -2.49 -2.40
CA GLU A 641 17.90 -3.85 -2.13
C GLU A 641 17.49 -4.03 -0.68
N HIS A 642 16.34 -4.67 -0.47
CA HIS A 642 15.92 -5.14 0.84
C HIS A 642 16.38 -6.57 1.12
N PHE A 643 16.95 -6.80 2.31
CA PHE A 643 17.26 -8.15 2.74
C PHE A 643 17.11 -8.35 4.24
N SER A 644 16.96 -9.61 4.64
CA SER A 644 16.82 -9.98 6.05
C SER A 644 17.78 -11.11 6.42
N THR A 645 18.27 -11.06 7.65
CA THR A 645 19.13 -12.09 8.26
C THR A 645 18.59 -12.43 9.65
N ASP A 646 19.18 -13.42 10.32
CA ASP A 646 18.85 -13.73 11.71
C ASP A 646 19.13 -12.54 12.66
N GLU A 647 19.93 -11.55 12.25
CA GLU A 647 20.29 -10.37 13.04
C GLU A 647 19.35 -9.17 12.83
N GLY A 648 18.41 -9.27 11.89
CA GLY A 648 17.42 -8.24 11.59
C GLY A 648 17.21 -7.99 10.09
N SER A 649 16.57 -6.86 9.78
CA SER A 649 16.25 -6.42 8.43
C SER A 649 17.14 -5.25 8.01
N PHE A 650 17.50 -5.19 6.74
CA PHE A 650 18.52 -4.28 6.21
C PHE A 650 18.12 -3.75 4.83
N LEU A 651 18.68 -2.60 4.47
CA LEU A 651 18.70 -2.06 3.12
C LEU A 651 20.15 -1.90 2.68
N VAL A 652 20.47 -2.14 1.42
CA VAL A 652 21.76 -1.76 0.84
C VAL A 652 21.52 -0.89 -0.38
N TYR A 653 22.37 0.12 -0.59
CA TYR A 653 22.33 0.91 -1.82
C TYR A 653 23.66 0.89 -2.56
N SER A 654 23.58 1.06 -3.88
CA SER A 654 24.74 1.17 -4.76
C SER A 654 25.00 2.60 -5.24
N SER A 655 26.26 2.92 -5.53
CA SER A 655 26.69 4.25 -5.99
C SER A 655 27.44 4.18 -7.32
N ALA A 656 26.97 4.92 -8.33
CA ALA A 656 27.66 5.06 -9.62
C ALA A 656 28.72 6.18 -9.66
N THR A 657 28.89 6.93 -8.57
CA THR A 657 29.83 8.06 -8.48
C THR A 657 30.96 7.83 -7.49
N SER A 658 30.87 6.75 -6.71
CA SER A 658 31.86 6.35 -5.73
C SER A 658 31.90 4.83 -5.61
N ARG A 659 33.05 4.28 -5.21
CA ARG A 659 33.16 2.87 -4.80
C ARG A 659 32.56 2.57 -3.43
N LEU A 660 31.92 3.56 -2.79
CA LEU A 660 31.28 3.41 -1.49
C LEU A 660 29.79 3.16 -1.67
N SER A 661 29.38 1.94 -1.36
CA SER A 661 28.00 1.55 -1.07
C SER A 661 27.78 1.55 0.45
N LYS A 662 26.53 1.54 0.90
CA LYS A 662 26.24 1.39 2.34
C LYS A 662 25.12 0.41 2.59
N VAL A 663 25.24 -0.29 3.72
CA VAL A 663 24.18 -1.08 4.33
C VAL A 663 23.60 -0.27 5.48
N PHE A 664 22.28 -0.24 5.55
CA PHE A 664 21.51 0.31 6.65
C PHE A 664 20.77 -0.80 7.38
N LYS A 665 20.65 -0.67 8.70
CA LYS A 665 19.84 -1.56 9.52
C LYS A 665 18.48 -0.91 9.79
N LEU A 666 17.42 -1.67 9.55
CA LEU A 666 16.05 -1.28 9.88
C LEU A 666 15.78 -1.67 11.33
N ARG A 667 15.69 -0.67 12.20
CA ARG A 667 15.40 -0.89 13.63
C ARG A 667 13.91 -0.93 13.86
N THR A 668 13.48 -1.92 14.63
CA THR A 668 12.07 -2.22 14.86
C THR A 668 11.78 -2.33 16.36
N PHE A 669 10.54 -2.04 16.77
CA PHE A 669 10.07 -2.15 18.16
C PHE A 669 8.86 -3.07 18.30
#